data_AF-A0A089I2P5-F1
#
_entry.id   AF-A0A089I2P5-F1
#
_cell.length_a   1.000
_cell.length_b   1.000
_cell.length_c   1.000
_cell.angle_alpha   90.00
_cell.angle_beta   90.00
_cell.angle_gamma   90.00
#
_symmetry.space_group_name_H-M   'P 1'
#
loop_
_entity.id
_entity.type
_entity.pdbx_description
1 polymer ?
#
loop_
_entity_poly.entity_id
_entity_poly.type
_entity_poly.pdbx_seq_one_letter_code
_entity_poly.pdbx_strand_id
1 'polypeptide(L)'
;MSNSVLYHPGDGYLAWLQYRRITAGTNVDQYAAYNHLVVTEQDDVVIRSAVNELTQGMEGITGRKVSISGKTETTPSIIIGTFGTGLAIDKSFSTGVSDAVKAEGYALQTDSITGNIAIGAATPAGVLYGVFHLLRIMGTGGSVHNLNILENPVNQLRMINQWDNMDGSVERGYAGKSIFYEANRVTSNLQRIQDYARLLASSGINAIAINNVNVHRVESRLLTEFLPDVAKLAAIFRAYAIKLFLSVNYASTIEIGGLSSADPLDSDVREWWMTAASEIYAEIPDFGGFLVKADSENRPGPFTYGRDHADGANMLAEALKPHGGIVIWRCFVYNCKQDWRDRTTDRARAAYDHFQPLDGRFMDNVILQVKNGPIDFQVREPVSPLLGAMPKTNQVIEFQIAQEYTGQQRHVCYLIPQWKKIIDFDTQLQGEGTTIQRIVEGDVHGNPYSGFAAVSNIGNDTNWTGHLLAQANLYGYGRLAWNPELSAEEIAMEWITLTFGTNELLVQTILDILMNSWEIYESYTAPLGVGFMVNPDHHYGPNVDGYEYSMWGTYHFADCYGVGVDRTTATGTGYTSQYARINMEMYESLESCPDELLLFFHHVLYTHVLHSGKTVIQHIYDTHFEGAERAAGLLDAWKLVKGQVDEEAYQHVADRLAEQTEHAKEWRDRINTYFLRKSGIADQWGRTIY
;
A
#
# COMPACT_ATOMS: atom_id res chain seq x y z
N MET A 1 31.32 6.32 -0.38
CA MET A 1 31.49 7.67 -0.97
C MET A 1 31.19 8.69 0.12
N SER A 2 31.79 9.88 0.06
CA SER A 2 31.58 10.94 1.05
C SER A 2 30.09 11.31 1.14
N ASN A 3 29.45 11.03 2.28
CA ASN A 3 28.09 11.47 2.61
C ASN A 3 28.04 13.00 2.70
N SER A 4 27.87 13.69 1.56
CA SER A 4 27.32 15.04 1.57
C SER A 4 25.91 14.91 2.13
N VAL A 5 25.72 15.47 3.31
CA VAL A 5 24.51 15.38 4.13
C VAL A 5 23.27 15.73 3.28
N LEU A 6 22.53 14.70 2.86
CA LEU A 6 21.31 14.82 2.05
C LEU A 6 20.08 15.20 2.90
N TYR A 7 20.25 15.37 4.22
CA TYR A 7 19.16 15.62 5.14
C TYR A 7 19.52 16.55 6.30
N HIS A 8 18.58 17.39 6.70
CA HIS A 8 18.65 18.25 7.88
C HIS A 8 17.82 17.62 9.03
N PRO A 9 18.21 17.81 10.30
CA PRO A 9 17.37 17.40 11.42
C PRO A 9 15.95 17.97 11.24
N GLY A 10 14.93 17.13 11.34
CA GLY A 10 13.53 17.56 11.22
C GLY A 10 12.93 17.57 9.81
N ASP A 11 13.71 17.36 8.75
CA ASP A 11 13.20 17.42 7.37
C ASP A 11 12.38 16.17 6.92
N GLY A 12 12.41 15.12 7.73
CA GLY A 12 11.69 13.86 7.48
C GLY A 12 12.37 12.89 6.50
N TYR A 13 13.56 13.18 5.96
CA TYR A 13 14.22 12.32 4.95
C TYR A 13 14.57 10.92 5.46
N LEU A 14 14.98 10.80 6.73
CA LEU A 14 15.28 9.47 7.30
C LEU A 14 14.01 8.66 7.64
N ALA A 15 12.83 9.28 7.58
CA ALA A 15 11.55 8.69 7.98
C ALA A 15 11.65 7.95 9.32
N TRP A 16 11.41 6.64 9.36
CA TRP A 16 11.50 5.79 10.55
C TRP A 16 12.89 5.15 10.76
N LEU A 17 13.87 5.38 9.89
CA LEU A 17 15.25 4.89 10.02
C LEU A 17 16.18 5.98 10.62
N GLN A 18 15.67 6.69 11.62
CA GLN A 18 16.38 7.80 12.28
C GLN A 18 17.62 7.35 13.07
N TYR A 19 17.61 6.10 13.56
CA TYR A 19 18.64 5.54 14.46
C TYR A 19 19.00 6.50 15.60
N ARG A 20 17.96 7.11 16.20
CA ARG A 20 18.12 8.11 17.24
C ARG A 20 18.93 7.52 18.38
N ARG A 21 19.90 8.31 18.85
CA ARG A 21 20.55 8.02 20.12
C ARG A 21 19.52 8.13 21.23
N ILE A 22 19.30 7.03 21.94
CA ILE A 22 18.43 7.02 23.12
C ILE A 22 19.12 7.88 24.19
N THR A 23 18.43 8.88 24.76
CA THR A 23 19.00 9.76 25.79
C THR A 23 19.09 9.08 27.15
N ALA A 24 20.09 9.48 27.96
CA ALA A 24 20.41 8.87 29.25
C ALA A 24 19.23 8.92 30.22
N GLY A 25 18.83 7.75 30.73
CA GLY A 25 17.70 7.60 31.66
C GLY A 25 17.50 6.17 32.15
N THR A 26 17.52 5.17 31.25
CA THR A 26 17.41 3.75 31.68
C THR A 26 17.99 2.69 30.74
N ASN A 27 18.18 2.92 29.42
CA ASN A 27 18.42 1.82 28.47
C ASN A 27 19.63 1.95 27.52
N VAL A 28 20.34 3.09 27.49
CA VAL A 28 21.43 3.37 26.52
C VAL A 28 22.63 2.43 26.68
N ASP A 29 22.98 2.11 27.94
CA ASP A 29 24.14 1.29 28.23
C ASP A 29 23.95 -0.18 27.80
N GLN A 30 22.70 -0.65 27.66
CA GLN A 30 22.43 -2.06 27.38
C GLN A 30 22.91 -2.47 25.97
N TYR A 31 22.86 -1.54 25.00
CA TYR A 31 23.30 -1.81 23.62
C TYR A 31 24.79 -1.51 23.42
N ALA A 32 25.40 -0.72 24.31
CA ALA A 32 26.75 -0.22 24.17
C ALA A 32 27.84 -1.32 24.23
N ALA A 33 27.46 -2.52 24.71
CA ALA A 33 28.31 -3.71 24.74
C ALA A 33 28.51 -4.36 23.36
N TYR A 34 27.60 -4.13 22.40
CA TYR A 34 27.63 -4.74 21.07
C TYR A 34 28.43 -3.89 20.07
N ASN A 35 29.75 -4.05 20.09
CA ASN A 35 30.70 -3.33 19.22
C ASN A 35 31.38 -4.22 18.16
N HIS A 36 30.98 -5.50 18.08
CA HIS A 36 31.54 -6.48 17.16
C HIS A 36 30.42 -7.21 16.40
N LEU A 37 30.60 -7.34 15.08
CA LEU A 37 29.75 -8.16 14.20
C LEU A 37 30.52 -9.39 13.73
N VAL A 38 29.89 -10.55 13.81
CA VAL A 38 30.37 -11.78 13.18
C VAL A 38 29.45 -12.09 12.00
N VAL A 39 30.02 -12.18 10.80
CA VAL A 39 29.25 -12.25 9.55
C VAL A 39 29.72 -13.42 8.69
N THR A 40 28.81 -14.28 8.26
CA THR A 40 29.06 -15.26 7.19
C THR A 40 28.68 -14.68 5.82
N GLU A 41 29.28 -15.21 4.74
CA GLU A 41 28.88 -14.85 3.36
C GLU A 41 28.98 -13.35 2.98
N GLN A 42 30.04 -12.65 3.42
CA GLN A 42 30.21 -11.21 3.15
C GLN A 42 30.29 -10.82 1.66
N ASP A 43 30.53 -11.80 0.77
CA ASP A 43 30.54 -11.59 -0.67
C ASP A 43 29.12 -11.44 -1.26
N ASP A 44 28.08 -11.94 -0.58
CA ASP A 44 26.69 -11.77 -0.97
C ASP A 44 26.24 -10.30 -0.83
N VAL A 45 25.55 -9.79 -1.86
CA VAL A 45 25.17 -8.38 -1.94
C VAL A 45 24.12 -7.98 -0.91
N VAL A 46 23.19 -8.88 -0.58
CA VAL A 46 22.12 -8.64 0.41
C VAL A 46 22.69 -8.70 1.82
N ILE A 47 23.55 -9.69 2.11
CA ILE A 47 24.27 -9.74 3.38
C ILE A 47 25.10 -8.47 3.58
N ARG A 48 25.78 -7.97 2.55
CA ARG A 48 26.54 -6.72 2.64
C ARG A 48 25.65 -5.52 2.99
N SER A 49 24.46 -5.42 2.41
CA SER A 49 23.48 -4.39 2.78
C SER A 49 23.03 -4.55 4.23
N ALA A 50 22.76 -5.77 4.70
CA ALA A 50 22.39 -6.04 6.08
C ALA A 50 23.51 -5.62 7.06
N VAL A 51 24.78 -5.92 6.75
CA VAL A 51 25.93 -5.48 7.54
C VAL A 51 26.06 -3.96 7.57
N ASN A 52 25.91 -3.30 6.43
CA ASN A 52 26.00 -1.84 6.34
C ASN A 52 24.91 -1.17 7.18
N GLU A 53 23.68 -1.69 7.07
CA GLU A 53 22.53 -1.16 7.81
C GLU A 53 22.70 -1.39 9.32
N LEU A 54 23.11 -2.58 9.74
CA LEU A 54 23.37 -2.89 11.14
C LEU A 54 24.48 -2.03 11.71
N THR A 55 25.56 -1.83 10.95
CA THR A 55 26.68 -0.95 11.34
C THR A 55 26.19 0.48 11.52
N GLN A 56 25.50 1.04 10.53
CA GLN A 56 24.98 2.41 10.58
C GLN A 56 23.96 2.60 11.72
N GLY A 57 23.04 1.65 11.89
CA GLY A 57 22.01 1.70 12.92
C GLY A 57 22.59 1.62 14.32
N MET A 58 23.53 0.69 14.55
CA MET A 58 24.22 0.58 15.83
C MET A 58 25.08 1.79 16.15
N GLU A 59 25.80 2.34 15.17
CA GLU A 59 26.58 3.57 15.34
C GLU A 59 25.68 4.76 15.69
N GLY A 60 24.52 4.89 15.04
CA GLY A 60 23.52 5.91 15.35
C GLY A 60 22.94 5.78 16.76
N ILE A 61 22.47 4.58 17.11
CA ILE A 61 21.80 4.30 18.39
C ILE A 61 22.78 4.42 19.58
N THR A 62 24.00 3.90 19.44
CA THR A 62 24.96 3.81 20.55
C THR A 62 25.98 4.96 20.59
N GLY A 63 26.23 5.61 19.44
CA GLY A 63 27.33 6.56 19.27
C GLY A 63 28.72 5.93 19.27
N ARG A 64 28.83 4.60 19.13
CA ARG A 64 30.10 3.85 19.13
C ARG A 64 30.30 3.14 17.80
N LYS A 65 31.55 3.13 17.33
CA LYS A 65 31.92 2.40 16.10
C LYS A 65 31.75 0.90 16.28
N VAL A 66 31.26 0.26 15.22
CA VAL A 66 31.13 -1.19 15.16
C VAL A 66 32.20 -1.76 14.24
N SER A 67 32.82 -2.86 14.66
CA SER A 67 33.87 -3.54 13.90
C SER A 67 33.40 -4.92 13.44
N ILE A 68 33.75 -5.30 12.21
CA ILE A 68 33.46 -6.63 11.67
C ILE A 68 34.63 -7.54 12.03
N SER A 69 34.35 -8.65 12.73
CA SER A 69 35.33 -9.66 13.12
C SER A 69 34.97 -11.03 12.51
N GLY A 70 35.98 -11.87 12.30
CA GLY A 70 35.77 -13.25 11.81
C GLY A 70 35.43 -14.26 12.91
N LYS A 71 35.45 -13.85 14.17
CA LYS A 71 35.21 -14.71 15.35
C LYS A 71 34.52 -13.90 16.45
N THR A 72 33.81 -14.60 17.33
CA THR A 72 33.23 -14.01 18.54
C THR A 72 34.34 -13.52 19.46
N GLU A 73 34.13 -12.36 20.06
CA GLU A 73 35.07 -11.71 20.97
C GLU A 73 34.73 -12.00 22.45
N THR A 74 35.52 -11.44 23.37
CA THR A 74 35.24 -11.53 24.83
C THR A 74 34.05 -10.68 25.27
N THR A 75 33.67 -9.68 24.48
CA THR A 75 32.46 -8.88 24.67
C THR A 75 31.31 -9.41 23.79
N PRO A 76 30.03 -9.18 24.19
CA PRO A 76 28.88 -9.60 23.41
C PRO A 76 28.97 -9.12 21.95
N SER A 77 28.79 -10.06 21.02
CA SER A 77 28.82 -9.82 19.58
C SER A 77 27.41 -9.98 18.99
N ILE A 78 27.16 -9.36 17.84
CA ILE A 78 25.99 -9.67 17.00
C ILE A 78 26.46 -10.58 15.87
N ILE A 79 25.88 -11.77 15.78
CA ILE A 79 26.21 -12.80 14.80
C ILE A 79 25.10 -12.82 13.76
N ILE A 80 25.42 -12.66 12.48
CA ILE A 80 24.43 -12.71 11.40
C ILE A 80 24.91 -13.67 10.30
N GLY A 81 23.97 -14.40 9.71
CA GLY A 81 24.29 -15.33 8.63
C GLY A 81 23.13 -16.24 8.24
N THR A 82 23.29 -16.96 7.14
CA THR A 82 22.35 -18.02 6.75
C THR A 82 22.69 -19.34 7.42
N PHE A 83 21.70 -20.20 7.64
CA PHE A 83 21.93 -21.52 8.23
C PHE A 83 22.83 -22.39 7.33
N GLY A 84 23.76 -23.13 7.94
CA GLY A 84 24.70 -24.03 7.27
C GLY A 84 25.95 -23.37 6.71
N THR A 85 26.12 -22.05 6.87
CA THR A 85 27.25 -21.30 6.27
C THR A 85 28.34 -20.92 7.28
N GLY A 86 28.14 -21.21 8.57
CA GLY A 86 29.19 -21.01 9.56
C GLY A 86 28.87 -21.56 10.95
N LEU A 87 29.91 -22.09 11.62
CA LEU A 87 29.77 -22.70 12.94
C LEU A 87 29.21 -21.76 14.02
N ALA A 88 29.39 -20.44 13.89
CA ALA A 88 28.87 -19.48 14.85
C ALA A 88 27.34 -19.35 14.78
N ILE A 89 26.79 -19.29 13.56
CA ILE A 89 25.35 -19.20 13.36
C ILE A 89 24.67 -20.54 13.64
N ASP A 90 25.26 -21.65 13.19
CA ASP A 90 24.69 -23.00 13.36
C ASP A 90 24.64 -23.45 14.83
N LYS A 91 25.56 -22.95 15.67
CA LYS A 91 25.53 -23.23 17.11
C LYS A 91 24.55 -22.34 17.88
N SER A 92 24.15 -21.21 17.29
CA SER A 92 23.26 -20.26 17.95
C SER A 92 21.80 -20.71 17.93
N PHE A 93 21.43 -21.62 17.02
CA PHE A 93 20.05 -22.08 16.85
C PHE A 93 19.96 -23.59 16.89
N SER A 94 18.84 -24.11 17.41
CA SER A 94 18.54 -25.54 17.33
C SER A 94 18.03 -25.90 15.93
N THR A 95 18.15 -27.17 15.55
CA THR A 95 17.62 -27.68 14.27
C THR A 95 16.12 -27.42 14.12
N GLY A 96 15.34 -27.52 15.20
CA GLY A 96 13.91 -27.22 15.15
C GLY A 96 13.59 -25.76 14.83
N VAL A 97 14.46 -24.81 15.23
CA VAL A 97 14.31 -23.39 14.87
C VAL A 97 14.70 -23.18 13.41
N SER A 98 15.83 -23.72 12.96
CA SER A 98 16.26 -23.57 11.57
C SER A 98 15.26 -24.18 10.57
N ASP A 99 14.64 -25.31 10.92
CA ASP A 99 13.66 -25.99 10.07
C ASP A 99 12.31 -25.24 9.98
N ALA A 100 11.98 -24.42 10.97
CA ALA A 100 10.74 -23.65 11.03
C ALA A 100 10.83 -22.28 10.32
N VAL A 101 12.04 -21.83 9.98
CA VAL A 101 12.26 -20.60 9.22
C VAL A 101 12.01 -20.84 7.73
N LYS A 102 11.06 -20.10 7.15
CA LYS A 102 10.75 -20.12 5.71
C LYS A 102 11.75 -19.27 4.93
N ALA A 103 11.61 -19.25 3.60
CA ALA A 103 12.58 -18.63 2.69
C ALA A 103 12.96 -17.18 3.05
N GLU A 104 11.99 -16.33 3.38
CA GLU A 104 12.21 -14.93 3.79
C GLU A 104 12.11 -14.72 5.31
N GLY A 105 11.93 -15.80 6.08
CA GLY A 105 11.87 -15.72 7.54
C GLY A 105 13.25 -15.62 8.20
N TYR A 106 13.24 -15.39 9.50
CA TYR A 106 14.45 -15.35 10.33
C TYR A 106 14.16 -15.74 11.77
N ALA A 107 15.22 -16.08 12.48
CA ALA A 107 15.24 -16.27 13.92
C ALA A 107 16.21 -15.26 14.56
N LEU A 108 15.80 -14.71 15.70
CA LEU A 108 16.58 -13.77 16.51
C LEU A 108 16.67 -14.31 17.94
N GLN A 109 17.88 -14.62 18.41
CA GLN A 109 18.10 -15.20 19.74
C GLN A 109 19.22 -14.51 20.50
N THR A 110 19.04 -14.35 21.82
CA THR A 110 20.11 -13.95 22.74
C THR A 110 20.60 -15.17 23.50
N ASP A 111 21.90 -15.46 23.40
CA ASP A 111 22.53 -16.50 24.19
C ASP A 111 22.67 -16.05 25.66
N SER A 112 22.09 -16.80 26.58
CA SER A 112 22.00 -16.41 28.00
C SER A 112 23.33 -16.50 28.76
N ILE A 113 24.36 -17.14 28.19
CA ILE A 113 25.66 -17.33 28.83
C ILE A 113 26.63 -16.23 28.37
N THR A 114 26.67 -15.98 27.06
CA THR A 114 27.61 -15.07 26.40
C THR A 114 27.03 -13.68 26.17
N GLY A 115 25.69 -13.55 26.16
CA GLY A 115 24.98 -12.32 25.80
C GLY A 115 24.98 -12.02 24.30
N ASN A 116 25.54 -12.91 23.47
CA ASN A 116 25.57 -12.73 22.02
C ASN A 116 24.15 -12.71 21.45
N ILE A 117 23.91 -11.84 20.47
CA ILE A 117 22.67 -11.83 19.69
C ILE A 117 22.96 -12.52 18.36
N ALA A 118 22.13 -13.47 17.96
CA ALA A 118 22.22 -14.14 16.67
C ALA A 118 21.00 -13.82 15.80
N ILE A 119 21.22 -13.55 14.51
CA ILE A 119 20.20 -13.44 13.45
C ILE A 119 20.50 -14.51 12.40
N GLY A 120 19.69 -15.58 12.40
CA GLY A 120 19.81 -16.70 11.47
C GLY A 120 18.64 -16.77 10.51
N ALA A 121 18.89 -17.08 9.24
CA ALA A 121 17.83 -17.23 8.24
C ALA A 121 18.13 -18.32 7.20
N ALA A 122 17.11 -18.73 6.46
CA ALA A 122 17.27 -19.68 5.34
C ALA A 122 17.91 -19.03 4.10
N THR A 123 17.73 -17.72 3.92
CA THR A 123 18.28 -16.96 2.79
C THR A 123 18.83 -15.60 3.23
N PRO A 124 19.66 -14.93 2.41
CA PRO A 124 20.14 -13.58 2.70
C PRO A 124 19.04 -12.55 2.95
N ALA A 125 17.88 -12.69 2.29
CA ALA A 125 16.73 -11.80 2.48
C ALA A 125 16.22 -11.84 3.92
N GLY A 126 16.09 -13.05 4.49
CA GLY A 126 15.70 -13.21 5.90
C GLY A 126 16.69 -12.58 6.87
N VAL A 127 18.00 -12.67 6.60
CA VAL A 127 19.03 -11.99 7.41
C VAL A 127 18.82 -10.48 7.39
N LEU A 128 18.58 -9.89 6.21
CA LEU A 128 18.32 -8.46 6.06
C LEU A 128 17.08 -8.02 6.86
N TYR A 129 15.96 -8.75 6.73
CA TYR A 129 14.75 -8.44 7.48
C TYR A 129 14.94 -8.60 9.00
N GLY A 130 15.70 -9.61 9.43
CA GLY A 130 16.06 -9.81 10.83
C GLY A 130 16.94 -8.69 11.40
N VAL A 131 17.87 -8.16 10.60
CA VAL A 131 18.64 -6.96 10.96
C VAL A 131 17.72 -5.76 11.16
N PHE A 132 16.79 -5.50 10.24
CA PHE A 132 15.83 -4.42 10.40
C PHE A 132 14.92 -4.61 11.62
N HIS A 133 14.51 -5.85 11.93
CA HIS A 133 13.75 -6.12 13.16
C HIS A 133 14.59 -5.86 14.42
N LEU A 134 15.85 -6.29 14.47
CA LEU A 134 16.71 -6.01 15.61
C LEU A 134 16.89 -4.49 15.81
N LEU A 135 17.18 -3.76 14.73
CA LEU A 135 17.30 -2.29 14.78
C LEU A 135 16.00 -1.63 15.20
N ARG A 136 14.85 -2.19 14.82
CA ARG A 136 13.53 -1.72 15.24
C ARG A 136 13.30 -1.93 16.73
N ILE A 137 13.61 -3.11 17.27
CA ILE A 137 13.55 -3.41 18.71
C ILE A 137 14.43 -2.43 19.48
N MET A 138 15.67 -2.22 19.04
CA MET A 138 16.56 -1.27 19.71
C MET A 138 16.08 0.18 19.58
N GLY A 139 15.59 0.58 18.40
CA GLY A 139 15.09 1.91 18.11
C GLY A 139 13.83 2.29 18.92
N THR A 140 13.01 1.31 19.28
CA THR A 140 11.87 1.49 20.19
C THR A 140 12.23 1.30 21.66
N GLY A 141 13.50 1.05 21.98
CA GLY A 141 14.00 0.91 23.35
C GLY A 141 13.72 -0.45 24.00
N GLY A 142 13.37 -1.47 23.20
CA GLY A 142 13.08 -2.83 23.64
C GLY A 142 14.30 -3.59 24.18
N SER A 143 14.08 -4.53 25.10
CA SER A 143 15.15 -5.33 25.71
C SER A 143 15.74 -6.33 24.71
N VAL A 144 17.07 -6.49 24.73
CA VAL A 144 17.80 -7.44 23.88
C VAL A 144 18.43 -8.60 24.67
N HIS A 145 18.16 -8.71 25.97
CA HIS A 145 18.83 -9.70 26.83
C HIS A 145 18.25 -11.12 26.75
N ASN A 146 17.00 -11.27 26.30
CA ASN A 146 16.29 -12.54 26.26
C ASN A 146 15.49 -12.71 24.96
N LEU A 147 16.09 -12.34 23.81
CA LEU A 147 15.43 -12.49 22.53
C LEU A 147 15.26 -13.98 22.22
N ASN A 148 14.06 -14.35 21.78
CA ASN A 148 13.75 -15.66 21.24
C ASN A 148 12.58 -15.52 20.27
N ILE A 149 12.87 -14.98 19.10
CA ILE A 149 11.87 -14.59 18.09
C ILE A 149 12.09 -15.45 16.86
N LEU A 150 11.01 -15.95 16.28
CA LEU A 150 10.97 -16.56 14.96
C LEU A 150 9.88 -15.85 14.18
N GLU A 151 10.24 -15.28 13.04
CA GLU A 151 9.37 -14.47 12.20
C GLU A 151 9.40 -14.99 10.78
N ASN A 152 8.21 -15.15 10.19
CA ASN A 152 8.02 -15.51 8.79
C ASN A 152 7.01 -14.53 8.20
N PRO A 153 7.26 -13.96 7.01
CA PRO A 153 6.23 -13.17 6.35
C PRO A 153 5.03 -14.06 6.04
N VAL A 154 3.85 -13.51 6.29
CA VAL A 154 2.57 -14.15 6.03
C VAL A 154 2.26 -14.15 4.54
N ASN A 155 2.49 -13.00 3.87
CA ASN A 155 2.20 -12.83 2.45
C ASN A 155 3.47 -12.98 1.60
N GLN A 156 3.33 -13.64 0.46
CA GLN A 156 4.46 -13.97 -0.42
C GLN A 156 4.88 -12.78 -1.28
N LEU A 157 3.90 -12.11 -1.92
CA LEU A 157 4.11 -10.87 -2.63
C LEU A 157 3.74 -9.69 -1.73
N ARG A 158 4.70 -8.77 -1.53
CA ARG A 158 4.52 -7.55 -0.73
C ARG A 158 5.03 -6.39 -1.57
N MET A 159 4.19 -5.92 -2.48
CA MET A 159 4.59 -5.11 -3.64
C MET A 159 4.21 -3.64 -3.52
N ILE A 160 5.05 -2.75 -4.05
CA ILE A 160 4.71 -1.33 -4.23
C ILE A 160 4.64 -0.98 -5.73
N ASN A 161 3.62 -0.23 -6.12
CA ASN A 161 3.37 0.21 -7.50
C ASN A 161 3.62 1.70 -7.61
N GLN A 162 4.57 2.10 -8.46
CA GLN A 162 4.83 3.51 -8.77
C GLN A 162 3.92 3.95 -9.92
N TRP A 163 3.32 5.12 -9.79
CA TRP A 163 2.56 5.77 -10.87
C TRP A 163 3.38 6.88 -11.53
N ASP A 164 4.69 6.67 -11.60
CA ASP A 164 5.67 7.61 -12.11
C ASP A 164 5.75 7.57 -13.64
N ASN A 165 5.71 8.75 -14.25
CA ASN A 165 5.94 8.94 -15.68
C ASN A 165 7.40 9.36 -15.93
N MET A 166 7.92 9.06 -17.11
CA MET A 166 9.31 9.34 -17.43
C MET A 166 9.62 10.84 -17.55
N ASP A 167 8.62 11.69 -17.76
CA ASP A 167 8.78 13.15 -17.74
C ASP A 167 9.04 13.72 -16.33
N GLY A 168 8.89 12.89 -15.29
CA GLY A 168 9.08 13.22 -13.89
C GLY A 168 7.78 13.55 -13.15
N SER A 169 6.63 13.60 -13.83
CA SER A 169 5.33 13.65 -13.17
C SER A 169 4.99 12.31 -12.53
N VAL A 170 4.13 12.35 -11.51
CA VAL A 170 3.58 11.15 -10.87
C VAL A 170 2.05 11.27 -10.95
N GLU A 171 1.41 10.33 -11.63
CA GLU A 171 -0.05 10.29 -11.70
C GLU A 171 -0.59 10.02 -10.31
N ARG A 172 -1.47 10.92 -9.82
CA ARG A 172 -1.95 10.92 -8.43
C ARG A 172 -0.82 11.02 -7.39
N GLY A 173 0.29 11.68 -7.74
CA GLY A 173 1.37 11.99 -6.82
C GLY A 173 1.17 13.33 -6.11
N TYR A 174 1.26 13.30 -4.78
CA TYR A 174 1.03 14.48 -3.92
C TYR A 174 2.24 14.83 -3.04
N ALA A 175 3.41 14.30 -3.40
CA ALA A 175 4.65 14.42 -2.63
C ALA A 175 5.84 14.86 -3.50
N GLY A 176 5.55 15.71 -4.50
CA GLY A 176 6.52 16.18 -5.48
C GLY A 176 6.56 15.33 -6.75
N LYS A 177 7.70 15.36 -7.43
CA LYS A 177 7.98 14.66 -8.70
C LYS A 177 8.54 13.25 -8.47
N SER A 178 8.68 12.49 -9.55
CA SER A 178 9.30 11.16 -9.53
C SER A 178 10.71 11.22 -8.92
N ILE A 179 11.05 10.19 -8.14
CA ILE A 179 12.43 9.95 -7.71
C ILE A 179 13.23 9.17 -8.77
N PHE A 180 12.55 8.48 -9.69
CA PHE A 180 13.17 7.61 -10.70
C PHE A 180 13.50 8.34 -11.99
N TYR A 181 12.67 9.33 -12.35
CA TYR A 181 12.74 9.92 -13.68
C TYR A 181 12.79 11.45 -13.65
N GLU A 182 13.58 12.01 -14.56
CA GLU A 182 13.64 13.43 -14.82
C GLU A 182 13.83 13.66 -16.31
N ALA A 183 12.94 14.46 -16.93
CA ALA A 183 13.06 14.86 -18.33
C ALA A 183 13.24 13.69 -19.32
N ASN A 184 12.42 12.65 -19.19
CA ASN A 184 12.41 11.44 -20.03
C ASN A 184 13.68 10.58 -19.92
N ARG A 185 14.35 10.61 -18.76
CA ARG A 185 15.53 9.79 -18.45
C ARG A 185 15.46 9.26 -17.02
N VAL A 186 16.16 8.16 -16.76
CA VAL A 186 16.41 7.69 -15.39
C VAL A 186 17.29 8.73 -14.68
N THR A 187 16.95 9.02 -13.42
CA THR A 187 17.64 10.00 -12.58
C THR A 187 19.13 9.67 -12.41
N SER A 188 19.95 10.70 -12.19
CA SER A 188 21.32 10.52 -11.72
C SER A 188 21.41 10.34 -10.20
N ASN A 189 20.35 10.62 -9.44
CA ASN A 189 20.35 10.52 -7.98
C ASN A 189 20.08 9.08 -7.49
N LEU A 190 21.02 8.18 -7.77
CA LEU A 190 20.91 6.77 -7.39
C LEU A 190 20.97 6.56 -5.86
N GLN A 191 21.58 7.49 -5.11
CA GLN A 191 21.61 7.42 -3.64
C GLN A 191 20.21 7.49 -3.05
N ARG A 192 19.34 8.36 -3.58
CA ARG A 192 17.95 8.46 -3.13
C ARG A 192 17.16 7.19 -3.43
N ILE A 193 17.41 6.53 -4.57
CA ILE A 193 16.80 5.23 -4.87
C ILE A 193 17.27 4.16 -3.88
N GLN A 194 18.55 4.17 -3.50
CA GLN A 194 19.08 3.26 -2.49
C GLN A 194 18.44 3.50 -1.11
N ASP A 195 18.27 4.76 -0.70
CA ASP A 195 17.59 5.11 0.55
C ASP A 195 16.11 4.69 0.53
N TYR A 196 15.46 4.78 -0.63
CA TYR A 196 14.10 4.25 -0.78
C TYR A 196 14.06 2.72 -0.66
N ALA A 197 15.00 2.00 -1.27
CA ALA A 197 15.11 0.55 -1.12
C ALA A 197 15.32 0.13 0.35
N ARG A 198 16.10 0.91 1.13
CA ARG A 198 16.25 0.74 2.58
C ARG A 198 14.92 0.88 3.32
N LEU A 199 14.15 1.93 3.03
CA LEU A 199 12.83 2.16 3.65
C LEU A 199 11.89 1.00 3.35
N LEU A 200 11.76 0.59 2.09
CA LEU A 200 10.90 -0.52 1.68
C LEU A 200 11.29 -1.82 2.39
N ALA A 201 12.56 -2.23 2.32
CA ALA A 201 13.02 -3.48 2.94
C ALA A 201 12.87 -3.48 4.47
N SER A 202 13.04 -2.32 5.12
CA SER A 202 12.88 -2.21 6.57
C SER A 202 11.46 -2.46 7.09
N SER A 203 10.47 -2.24 6.23
CA SER A 203 9.06 -2.55 6.48
C SER A 203 8.65 -3.95 5.98
N GLY A 204 9.51 -4.62 5.21
CA GLY A 204 9.31 -5.98 4.69
C GLY A 204 8.85 -6.06 3.23
N ILE A 205 8.78 -4.96 2.48
CA ILE A 205 8.39 -4.96 1.06
C ILE A 205 9.46 -5.66 0.21
N ASN A 206 9.05 -6.52 -0.73
CA ASN A 206 9.96 -7.37 -1.54
C ASN A 206 9.76 -7.24 -3.06
N ALA A 207 8.84 -6.40 -3.52
CA ALA A 207 8.59 -6.19 -4.95
C ALA A 207 8.26 -4.74 -5.26
N ILE A 208 8.68 -4.26 -6.44
CA ILE A 208 8.37 -2.90 -6.91
C ILE A 208 8.12 -2.87 -8.42
N ALA A 209 7.02 -2.27 -8.87
CA ALA A 209 6.88 -1.76 -10.24
C ALA A 209 7.28 -0.28 -10.27
N ILE A 210 8.28 0.09 -11.08
CA ILE A 210 8.91 1.42 -11.01
C ILE A 210 8.29 2.49 -11.92
N ASN A 211 7.29 2.13 -12.73
CA ASN A 211 6.67 3.04 -13.70
C ASN A 211 5.15 2.90 -13.72
N ASN A 212 4.50 3.95 -14.19
CA ASN A 212 3.05 4.05 -14.24
C ASN A 212 2.39 2.91 -15.00
N VAL A 213 1.25 2.44 -14.48
CA VAL A 213 0.36 1.47 -15.13
C VAL A 213 -0.22 2.02 -16.45
N ASN A 214 -0.32 3.34 -16.59
CA ASN A 214 -0.62 4.02 -17.84
C ASN A 214 0.66 4.24 -18.67
N VAL A 215 1.17 3.18 -19.28
CA VAL A 215 2.47 3.22 -19.99
C VAL A 215 2.39 3.99 -21.32
N HIS A 216 2.99 5.18 -21.43
CA HIS A 216 3.01 5.92 -22.70
C HIS A 216 4.20 5.52 -23.59
N ARG A 217 4.37 6.21 -24.71
CA ARG A 217 5.36 5.88 -25.74
C ARG A 217 6.81 5.91 -25.24
N VAL A 218 7.13 6.82 -24.32
CA VAL A 218 8.49 6.94 -23.77
C VAL A 218 8.76 5.79 -22.80
N GLU A 219 7.80 5.53 -21.90
CA GLU A 219 7.82 4.46 -20.91
C GLU A 219 7.90 3.08 -21.57
N SER A 220 7.26 2.86 -22.73
CA SER A 220 7.40 1.62 -23.49
C SER A 220 8.86 1.28 -23.82
N ARG A 221 9.73 2.29 -23.94
CA ARG A 221 11.16 2.12 -24.27
C ARG A 221 12.00 1.62 -23.08
N LEU A 222 11.41 1.49 -21.88
CA LEU A 222 12.00 0.78 -20.72
C LEU A 222 12.33 -0.67 -21.04
N LEU A 223 11.63 -1.28 -22.01
CA LEU A 223 11.91 -2.65 -22.49
C LEU A 223 13.06 -2.72 -23.50
N THR A 224 13.58 -1.58 -23.98
CA THR A 224 14.57 -1.53 -25.06
C THR A 224 15.73 -0.59 -24.71
N GLU A 225 15.76 0.64 -25.24
CA GLU A 225 16.91 1.55 -25.10
C GLU A 225 17.23 1.96 -23.66
N PHE A 226 16.25 1.93 -22.76
CA PHE A 226 16.44 2.26 -21.34
C PHE A 226 16.67 1.03 -20.46
N LEU A 227 16.63 -0.18 -21.02
CA LEU A 227 16.82 -1.42 -20.27
C LEU A 227 18.15 -1.44 -19.46
N PRO A 228 19.29 -0.94 -19.98
CA PRO A 228 20.52 -0.85 -19.18
C PRO A 228 20.41 0.08 -17.96
N ASP A 229 19.57 1.11 -18.01
CA ASP A 229 19.32 1.97 -16.85
C ASP A 229 18.35 1.30 -15.87
N VAL A 230 17.36 0.55 -16.36
CA VAL A 230 16.50 -0.31 -15.52
C VAL A 230 17.34 -1.36 -14.79
N ALA A 231 18.34 -1.96 -15.43
CA ALA A 231 19.24 -2.92 -14.80
C ALA A 231 20.04 -2.32 -13.63
N LYS A 232 20.45 -1.04 -13.72
CA LYS A 232 21.08 -0.32 -12.60
C LYS A 232 20.12 -0.15 -11.42
N LEU A 233 18.87 0.24 -11.70
CA LEU A 233 17.84 0.35 -10.65
C LEU A 233 17.54 -1.02 -10.02
N ALA A 234 17.42 -2.07 -10.83
CA ALA A 234 17.21 -3.43 -10.35
C ALA A 234 18.37 -3.90 -9.46
N ALA A 235 19.62 -3.54 -9.77
CA ALA A 235 20.76 -3.87 -8.91
C ALA A 235 20.70 -3.20 -7.53
N ILE A 236 20.17 -1.98 -7.45
CA ILE A 236 19.95 -1.28 -6.17
C ILE A 236 18.89 -2.02 -5.34
N PHE A 237 17.73 -2.31 -5.94
CA PHE A 237 16.66 -3.02 -5.24
C PHE A 237 17.03 -4.46 -4.85
N ARG A 238 17.75 -5.18 -5.72
CA ARG A 238 18.28 -6.52 -5.45
C ARG A 238 19.16 -6.54 -4.21
N ALA A 239 19.99 -5.51 -4.01
CA ALA A 239 20.84 -5.40 -2.82
C ALA A 239 20.02 -5.31 -1.51
N TYR A 240 18.72 -5.01 -1.59
CA TYR A 240 17.78 -4.98 -0.48
C TYR A 240 16.69 -6.06 -0.59
N ALA A 241 16.97 -7.14 -1.33
CA ALA A 241 16.07 -8.27 -1.56
C ALA A 241 14.71 -7.91 -2.19
N ILE A 242 14.66 -6.83 -2.98
CA ILE A 242 13.46 -6.38 -3.67
C ILE A 242 13.58 -6.72 -5.17
N LYS A 243 12.60 -7.46 -5.69
CA LYS A 243 12.50 -7.75 -7.13
C LYS A 243 11.87 -6.57 -7.87
N LEU A 244 12.45 -6.22 -9.02
CA LEU A 244 11.95 -5.14 -9.88
C LEU A 244 11.00 -5.69 -10.94
N PHE A 245 9.90 -4.97 -11.15
CA PHE A 245 8.87 -5.18 -12.15
C PHE A 245 8.75 -3.94 -13.04
N LEU A 246 8.21 -4.12 -14.23
CA LEU A 246 7.81 -3.02 -15.11
C LEU A 246 6.32 -3.09 -15.39
N SER A 247 5.64 -1.95 -15.34
CA SER A 247 4.37 -1.81 -16.03
C SER A 247 4.62 -1.80 -17.54
N VAL A 248 3.84 -2.57 -18.29
CA VAL A 248 4.00 -2.68 -19.76
C VAL A 248 2.79 -2.19 -20.53
N ASN A 249 3.06 -1.56 -21.67
CA ASN A 249 2.02 -1.24 -22.64
C ASN A 249 1.66 -2.52 -23.40
N TYR A 250 0.41 -2.97 -23.31
CA TYR A 250 -0.03 -4.17 -24.03
C TYR A 250 0.21 -4.07 -25.55
N ALA A 251 0.13 -2.85 -26.11
CA ALA A 251 0.40 -2.57 -27.52
C ALA A 251 1.89 -2.30 -27.85
N SER A 252 2.83 -2.73 -27.01
CA SER A 252 4.28 -2.49 -27.23
C SER A 252 4.79 -3.05 -28.56
N THR A 253 4.23 -4.16 -29.02
CA THR A 253 4.55 -4.74 -30.34
C THR A 253 4.32 -3.75 -31.48
N ILE A 254 3.32 -2.87 -31.35
CA ILE A 254 3.04 -1.80 -32.32
C ILE A 254 3.93 -0.59 -32.04
N GLU A 255 3.90 -0.08 -30.81
CA GLU A 255 4.52 1.20 -30.44
C GLU A 255 6.06 1.21 -30.58
N ILE A 256 6.70 0.09 -30.24
CA ILE A 256 8.16 -0.05 -30.24
C ILE A 256 8.66 -1.29 -30.99
N GLY A 257 7.78 -2.26 -31.25
CA GLY A 257 8.14 -3.52 -31.93
C GLY A 257 8.03 -3.50 -33.46
N GLY A 258 7.36 -2.49 -34.04
CA GLY A 258 7.19 -2.38 -35.49
C GLY A 258 6.17 -3.33 -36.12
N LEU A 259 5.39 -4.06 -35.30
CA LEU A 259 4.29 -4.90 -35.77
C LEU A 259 3.04 -4.05 -36.02
N SER A 260 2.08 -4.61 -36.76
CA SER A 260 0.79 -3.96 -37.02
C SER A 260 -0.33 -4.40 -36.08
N SER A 261 -0.04 -5.34 -35.18
CA SER A 261 -1.00 -6.00 -34.28
C SER A 261 -0.42 -6.17 -32.87
N ALA A 262 -1.32 -6.28 -31.89
CA ALA A 262 -1.03 -6.74 -30.53
C ALA A 262 -2.02 -7.85 -30.10
N ASP A 263 -2.62 -8.55 -31.06
CA ASP A 263 -3.47 -9.72 -30.80
C ASP A 263 -2.63 -10.83 -30.13
N PRO A 264 -2.96 -11.27 -28.89
CA PRO A 264 -2.18 -12.28 -28.18
C PRO A 264 -2.12 -13.64 -28.88
N LEU A 265 -3.02 -13.92 -29.82
CA LEU A 265 -3.03 -15.19 -30.57
C LEU A 265 -2.24 -15.12 -31.89
N ASP A 266 -1.74 -13.94 -32.27
CA ASP A 266 -0.85 -13.76 -33.41
C ASP A 266 0.56 -14.29 -33.09
N SER A 267 1.12 -15.12 -33.97
CA SER A 267 2.44 -15.74 -33.77
C SER A 267 3.57 -14.71 -33.68
N ASP A 268 3.49 -13.62 -34.45
CA ASP A 268 4.55 -12.61 -34.46
C ASP A 268 4.53 -11.79 -33.17
N VAL A 269 3.33 -11.54 -32.61
CA VAL A 269 3.15 -10.88 -31.31
C VAL A 269 3.74 -11.74 -30.19
N ARG A 270 3.46 -13.05 -30.20
CA ARG A 270 3.99 -14.00 -29.20
C ARG A 270 5.52 -14.07 -29.26
N GLU A 271 6.08 -14.20 -30.47
CA GLU A 271 7.54 -14.25 -30.67
C GLU A 271 8.23 -12.97 -30.20
N TRP A 272 7.62 -11.81 -30.45
CA TRP A 272 8.14 -10.54 -29.98
C TRP A 272 8.23 -10.48 -28.46
N TRP A 273 7.18 -10.89 -27.74
CA TRP A 273 7.19 -10.91 -26.28
C TRP A 273 8.17 -11.93 -25.69
N MET A 274 8.31 -13.11 -26.31
CA MET A 274 9.33 -14.10 -25.90
C MET A 274 10.76 -13.55 -26.06
N THR A 275 11.01 -12.83 -27.16
CA THR A 275 12.31 -12.18 -27.41
C THR A 275 12.56 -11.06 -26.39
N ALA A 276 11.59 -10.16 -26.20
CA ALA A 276 11.72 -9.06 -25.24
C ALA A 276 11.94 -9.58 -23.80
N ALA A 277 11.22 -10.63 -23.39
CA ALA A 277 11.45 -11.27 -22.10
C ALA A 277 12.89 -11.80 -22.00
N SER A 278 13.36 -12.54 -23.00
CA SER A 278 14.73 -13.09 -23.02
C SER A 278 15.80 -12.00 -22.91
N GLU A 279 15.62 -10.86 -23.59
CA GLU A 279 16.53 -9.70 -23.49
C GLU A 279 16.51 -9.07 -22.10
N ILE A 280 15.34 -8.90 -21.49
CA ILE A 280 15.20 -8.36 -20.14
C ILE A 280 15.91 -9.25 -19.12
N TYR A 281 15.71 -10.57 -19.19
CA TYR A 281 16.36 -11.50 -18.25
C TYR A 281 17.86 -11.67 -18.50
N ALA A 282 18.37 -11.36 -19.70
CA ALA A 282 19.81 -11.30 -19.93
C ALA A 282 20.46 -10.13 -19.17
N GLU A 283 19.79 -8.98 -19.11
CA GLU A 283 20.26 -7.78 -18.39
C GLU A 283 19.90 -7.81 -16.89
N ILE A 284 18.78 -8.43 -16.53
CA ILE A 284 18.21 -8.48 -15.17
C ILE A 284 17.80 -9.93 -14.85
N PRO A 285 18.74 -10.80 -14.45
CA PRO A 285 18.48 -12.24 -14.29
C PRO A 285 17.40 -12.62 -13.27
N ASP A 286 17.10 -11.74 -12.32
CA ASP A 286 16.09 -11.91 -11.27
C ASP A 286 14.90 -10.94 -11.42
N PHE A 287 14.67 -10.44 -12.64
CA PHE A 287 13.50 -9.62 -12.95
C PHE A 287 12.21 -10.29 -12.46
N GLY A 288 11.33 -9.52 -11.84
CA GLY A 288 10.11 -10.03 -11.26
C GLY A 288 9.06 -10.38 -12.31
N GLY A 289 8.93 -9.54 -13.34
CA GLY A 289 7.94 -9.70 -14.39
C GLY A 289 7.16 -8.41 -14.68
N PHE A 290 5.92 -8.56 -15.15
CA PHE A 290 5.14 -7.45 -15.68
C PHE A 290 3.93 -7.10 -14.81
N LEU A 291 3.63 -5.80 -14.69
CA LEU A 291 2.36 -5.28 -14.20
C LEU A 291 1.54 -4.75 -15.39
N VAL A 292 0.27 -5.12 -15.50
CA VAL A 292 -0.53 -4.83 -16.71
C VAL A 292 -1.85 -4.15 -16.34
N LYS A 293 -2.09 -2.97 -16.94
CA LYS A 293 -3.41 -2.35 -17.05
C LYS A 293 -3.84 -2.40 -18.52
N ALA A 294 -4.87 -3.18 -18.82
CA ALA A 294 -5.37 -3.41 -20.17
C ALA A 294 -6.90 -3.26 -20.20
N ASP A 295 -7.43 -2.78 -21.34
CA ASP A 295 -8.87 -2.53 -21.57
C ASP A 295 -9.56 -1.66 -20.50
N SER A 296 -8.83 -0.69 -19.96
CA SER A 296 -9.28 0.18 -18.88
C SER A 296 -8.89 1.62 -19.18
N GLU A 297 -9.84 2.56 -19.07
CA GLU A 297 -9.61 4.01 -19.27
C GLU A 297 -8.88 4.35 -20.59
N ASN A 298 -9.31 3.71 -21.69
CA ASN A 298 -8.73 3.82 -23.03
C ASN A 298 -7.31 3.24 -23.20
N ARG A 299 -6.80 2.48 -22.22
CA ARG A 299 -5.59 1.67 -22.40
C ARG A 299 -5.87 0.47 -23.32
N PRO A 300 -4.98 0.15 -24.28
CA PRO A 300 -5.17 -0.99 -25.18
C PRO A 300 -5.13 -2.31 -24.41
N GLY A 301 -5.80 -3.32 -24.95
CA GLY A 301 -5.85 -4.65 -24.35
C GLY A 301 -6.49 -5.70 -25.25
N PRO A 302 -6.62 -6.94 -24.75
CA PRO A 302 -7.22 -8.07 -25.47
C PRO A 302 -8.58 -7.81 -26.11
N PHE A 303 -9.47 -7.02 -25.49
CA PHE A 303 -10.81 -6.75 -26.04
C PHE A 303 -10.76 -6.06 -27.40
N THR A 304 -9.69 -5.27 -27.66
CA THR A 304 -9.47 -4.62 -28.96
C THR A 304 -9.39 -5.63 -30.11
N TYR A 305 -8.99 -6.86 -29.83
CA TYR A 305 -8.79 -7.93 -30.80
C TYR A 305 -9.85 -9.04 -30.68
N GLY A 306 -10.92 -8.82 -29.92
CA GLY A 306 -11.96 -9.83 -29.67
C GLY A 306 -11.45 -11.03 -28.86
N ARG A 307 -10.45 -10.81 -28.01
CA ARG A 307 -9.89 -11.80 -27.07
C ARG A 307 -10.31 -11.48 -25.65
N ASP A 308 -10.16 -12.43 -24.73
CA ASP A 308 -10.39 -12.17 -23.31
C ASP A 308 -9.09 -11.94 -22.53
N HIS A 309 -9.22 -11.59 -21.25
CA HIS A 309 -8.08 -11.31 -20.38
C HIS A 309 -7.20 -12.53 -20.11
N ALA A 310 -7.74 -13.76 -20.18
CA ALA A 310 -6.92 -14.95 -20.01
C ALA A 310 -6.00 -15.16 -21.21
N ASP A 311 -6.49 -14.96 -22.44
CA ASP A 311 -5.66 -15.04 -23.65
C ASP A 311 -4.51 -14.02 -23.59
N GLY A 312 -4.81 -12.78 -23.21
CA GLY A 312 -3.80 -11.72 -23.11
C GLY A 312 -2.78 -11.93 -22.00
N ALA A 313 -3.23 -12.30 -20.79
CA ALA A 313 -2.35 -12.56 -19.67
C ALA A 313 -1.47 -13.79 -19.91
N ASN A 314 -2.04 -14.87 -20.47
CA ASN A 314 -1.32 -16.10 -20.73
C ASN A 314 -0.23 -15.93 -21.79
N MET A 315 -0.45 -15.10 -22.83
CA MET A 315 0.59 -14.81 -23.82
C MET A 315 1.84 -14.19 -23.16
N LEU A 316 1.66 -13.21 -22.26
CA LEU A 316 2.77 -12.63 -21.51
C LEU A 316 3.38 -13.64 -20.52
N ALA A 317 2.54 -14.47 -19.89
CA ALA A 317 2.97 -15.46 -18.93
C ALA A 317 3.82 -16.56 -19.57
N GLU A 318 3.48 -16.99 -20.78
CA GLU A 318 4.29 -17.90 -21.60
C GLU A 318 5.68 -17.33 -21.87
N ALA A 319 5.79 -16.05 -22.21
CA ALA A 319 7.06 -15.38 -22.45
C ALA A 319 7.95 -15.30 -21.19
N LEU A 320 7.35 -15.12 -20.01
CA LEU A 320 8.08 -15.00 -18.74
C LEU A 320 8.40 -16.36 -18.09
N LYS A 321 7.64 -17.41 -18.39
CA LYS A 321 7.72 -18.72 -17.72
C LYS A 321 9.10 -19.37 -17.77
N PRO A 322 9.87 -19.36 -18.88
CA PRO A 322 11.22 -19.94 -18.93
C PRO A 322 12.21 -19.31 -17.95
N HIS A 323 11.92 -18.09 -17.49
CA HIS A 323 12.78 -17.30 -16.63
C HIS A 323 12.29 -17.23 -15.17
N GLY A 324 11.13 -17.83 -14.88
CA GLY A 324 10.51 -17.79 -13.54
C GLY A 324 9.78 -16.48 -13.22
N GLY A 325 9.48 -15.67 -14.22
CA GLY A 325 8.73 -14.43 -14.07
C GLY A 325 7.22 -14.62 -13.93
N ILE A 326 6.57 -13.60 -13.37
CA ILE A 326 5.11 -13.57 -13.19
C ILE A 326 4.46 -12.40 -13.93
N VAL A 327 3.19 -12.55 -14.29
CA VAL A 327 2.34 -11.48 -14.83
C VAL A 327 1.34 -11.07 -13.75
N ILE A 328 1.41 -9.82 -13.33
CA ILE A 328 0.44 -9.20 -12.44
C ILE A 328 -0.56 -8.44 -13.32
N TRP A 329 -1.75 -9.00 -13.47
CA TRP A 329 -2.81 -8.47 -14.33
C TRP A 329 -3.87 -7.76 -13.50
N ARG A 330 -4.03 -6.44 -13.68
CA ARG A 330 -4.98 -5.66 -12.89
C ARG A 330 -6.42 -5.93 -13.31
N CYS A 331 -7.30 -6.15 -12.33
CA CYS A 331 -8.74 -6.34 -12.53
C CYS A 331 -9.55 -5.04 -12.51
N PHE A 332 -8.88 -3.88 -12.52
CA PHE A 332 -9.52 -2.58 -12.62
C PHE A 332 -10.01 -2.32 -14.05
N VAL A 333 -11.07 -3.03 -14.45
CA VAL A 333 -11.68 -3.02 -15.79
C VAL A 333 -13.17 -2.74 -15.62
N TYR A 334 -13.66 -1.73 -16.33
CA TYR A 334 -15.07 -1.33 -16.32
C TYR A 334 -15.41 -0.52 -17.57
N ASN A 335 -16.72 -0.33 -17.82
CA ASN A 335 -17.19 0.55 -18.88
C ASN A 335 -16.95 2.03 -18.53
N CYS A 336 -15.79 2.57 -18.90
CA CYS A 336 -15.44 3.98 -18.75
C CYS A 336 -16.14 4.93 -19.74
N LYS A 337 -17.14 4.42 -20.48
CA LYS A 337 -18.00 5.18 -21.41
C LYS A 337 -19.49 4.93 -21.12
N GLN A 338 -19.82 4.72 -19.85
CA GLN A 338 -21.18 4.43 -19.41
C GLN A 338 -22.10 5.63 -19.68
N ASP A 339 -23.33 5.37 -20.14
CA ASP A 339 -24.36 6.42 -20.19
C ASP A 339 -24.96 6.59 -18.79
N TRP A 340 -24.89 7.79 -18.20
CA TRP A 340 -25.47 8.07 -16.88
C TRP A 340 -26.99 7.85 -16.79
N ARG A 341 -27.67 7.80 -17.94
CA ARG A 341 -29.11 7.49 -18.02
C ARG A 341 -29.38 6.00 -17.81
N ASP A 342 -28.41 5.16 -18.12
CA ASP A 342 -28.50 3.71 -17.94
C ASP A 342 -28.22 3.36 -16.48
N ARG A 343 -29.32 3.13 -15.74
CA ARG A 343 -29.30 2.67 -14.35
C ARG A 343 -29.21 1.14 -14.21
N THR A 344 -29.14 0.40 -15.31
CA THR A 344 -28.99 -1.07 -15.28
C THR A 344 -27.52 -1.48 -15.30
N THR A 345 -26.66 -0.72 -15.98
CA THR A 345 -25.20 -0.92 -15.92
C THR A 345 -24.66 -0.42 -14.57
N ASP A 346 -23.86 -1.25 -13.90
CA ASP A 346 -23.21 -0.89 -12.63
C ASP A 346 -21.71 -1.13 -12.71
N ARG A 347 -20.94 -0.06 -12.51
CA ARG A 347 -19.48 -0.13 -12.44
C ARG A 347 -19.00 -1.08 -11.35
N ALA A 348 -19.69 -1.15 -10.21
CA ALA A 348 -19.28 -2.00 -9.09
C ALA A 348 -19.26 -3.50 -9.47
N ARG A 349 -20.11 -3.90 -10.41
CA ARG A 349 -20.20 -5.29 -10.87
C ARG A 349 -19.07 -5.71 -11.82
N ALA A 350 -18.45 -4.74 -12.48
CA ALA A 350 -17.71 -4.99 -13.72
C ALA A 350 -16.52 -5.94 -13.55
N ALA A 351 -15.69 -5.73 -12.52
CA ALA A 351 -14.52 -6.58 -12.29
C ALA A 351 -14.93 -8.05 -12.06
N TYR A 352 -15.97 -8.30 -11.27
CA TYR A 352 -16.45 -9.65 -11.04
C TYR A 352 -17.01 -10.27 -12.33
N ASP A 353 -17.90 -9.56 -13.03
CA ASP A 353 -18.56 -10.08 -14.23
C ASP A 353 -17.56 -10.34 -15.38
N HIS A 354 -16.44 -9.61 -15.43
CA HIS A 354 -15.37 -9.85 -16.41
C HIS A 354 -14.44 -11.02 -16.05
N PHE A 355 -14.04 -11.15 -14.78
CA PHE A 355 -12.95 -12.06 -14.40
C PHE A 355 -13.45 -13.37 -13.81
N GLN A 356 -14.53 -13.39 -13.03
CA GLN A 356 -15.01 -14.62 -12.40
C GLN A 356 -15.28 -15.75 -13.41
N PRO A 357 -15.88 -15.50 -14.60
CA PRO A 357 -16.08 -16.55 -15.61
C PRO A 357 -14.78 -17.13 -16.20
N LEU A 358 -13.63 -16.47 -15.98
CA LEU A 358 -12.32 -16.88 -16.47
C LEU A 358 -11.53 -17.73 -15.45
N ASP A 359 -12.10 -18.02 -14.28
CA ASP A 359 -11.41 -18.79 -13.24
C ASP A 359 -10.89 -20.15 -13.77
N GLY A 360 -9.61 -20.43 -13.52
CA GLY A 360 -8.93 -21.64 -13.96
C GLY A 360 -8.45 -21.63 -15.42
N ARG A 361 -8.62 -20.53 -16.15
CA ARG A 361 -8.02 -20.34 -17.50
C ARG A 361 -6.66 -19.65 -17.47
N PHE A 362 -6.34 -18.95 -16.39
CA PHE A 362 -5.06 -18.28 -16.22
C PHE A 362 -3.94 -19.28 -15.92
N MET A 363 -2.75 -19.05 -16.47
CA MET A 363 -1.56 -19.84 -16.16
C MET A 363 -1.09 -19.61 -14.71
N ASP A 364 -0.39 -20.59 -14.15
CA ASP A 364 0.07 -20.59 -12.75
C ASP A 364 0.97 -19.40 -12.37
N ASN A 365 1.63 -18.75 -13.35
CA ASN A 365 2.43 -17.54 -13.16
C ASN A 365 1.70 -16.25 -13.54
N VAL A 366 0.37 -16.28 -13.66
CA VAL A 366 -0.49 -15.10 -13.71
C VAL A 366 -1.11 -14.88 -12.33
N ILE A 367 -1.14 -13.61 -11.91
CA ILE A 367 -1.74 -13.14 -10.67
C ILE A 367 -2.71 -12.02 -11.01
N LEU A 368 -3.96 -12.16 -10.56
CA LEU A 368 -4.95 -11.09 -10.67
C LEU A 368 -4.79 -10.10 -9.51
N GLN A 369 -4.48 -8.85 -9.84
CA GLN A 369 -4.39 -7.76 -8.86
C GLN A 369 -5.73 -7.03 -8.77
N VAL A 370 -6.40 -7.16 -7.62
CA VAL A 370 -7.78 -6.70 -7.40
C VAL A 370 -7.79 -5.60 -6.35
N LYS A 371 -8.36 -4.43 -6.67
CA LYS A 371 -8.52 -3.35 -5.68
C LYS A 371 -9.34 -3.83 -4.47
N ASN A 372 -9.07 -3.23 -3.33
CA ASN A 372 -9.76 -3.54 -2.08
C ASN A 372 -11.29 -3.36 -2.13
N GLY A 373 -11.76 -2.43 -2.97
CA GLY A 373 -13.18 -2.22 -3.27
C GLY A 373 -13.45 -2.18 -4.79
N PRO A 374 -14.73 -2.32 -5.19
CA PRO A 374 -15.12 -2.53 -6.58
C PRO A 374 -15.15 -1.25 -7.43
N ILE A 375 -14.99 -0.07 -6.83
CA ILE A 375 -15.10 1.22 -7.51
C ILE A 375 -13.73 1.79 -7.84
N ASP A 376 -13.08 2.48 -6.90
CA ASP A 376 -11.83 3.23 -7.11
C ASP A 376 -11.29 3.89 -5.83
N PHE A 377 -10.88 3.09 -4.85
CA PHE A 377 -10.17 3.59 -3.66
C PHE A 377 -10.88 4.73 -2.90
N GLN A 378 -12.21 4.76 -2.90
CA GLN A 378 -12.97 5.78 -2.17
C GLN A 378 -12.70 5.67 -0.66
N VAL A 379 -13.06 6.72 0.09
CA VAL A 379 -12.85 6.80 1.56
C VAL A 379 -13.43 5.58 2.29
N ARG A 380 -14.57 5.08 1.80
CA ARG A 380 -15.15 3.80 2.18
C ARG A 380 -15.75 3.14 0.94
N GLU A 381 -15.49 1.86 0.79
CA GLU A 381 -16.13 0.97 -0.17
C GLU A 381 -16.40 -0.37 0.53
N PRO A 382 -17.41 -1.15 0.10
CA PRO A 382 -17.46 -2.56 0.49
C PRO A 382 -16.29 -3.31 -0.16
N VAL A 383 -15.96 -4.48 0.39
CA VAL A 383 -14.89 -5.32 -0.16
C VAL A 383 -15.24 -5.82 -1.56
N SER A 384 -14.29 -5.81 -2.49
CA SER A 384 -14.45 -6.37 -3.84
C SER A 384 -14.90 -7.83 -3.80
N PRO A 385 -16.05 -8.20 -4.41
CA PRO A 385 -16.58 -9.56 -4.37
C PRO A 385 -15.74 -10.55 -5.19
N LEU A 386 -14.83 -10.06 -6.03
CA LEU A 386 -13.90 -10.91 -6.79
C LEU A 386 -12.82 -11.54 -5.90
N LEU A 387 -12.48 -10.92 -4.76
CA LEU A 387 -11.47 -11.43 -3.83
C LEU A 387 -11.95 -12.75 -3.21
N GLY A 388 -11.24 -13.83 -3.52
CA GLY A 388 -11.57 -15.19 -3.10
C GLY A 388 -12.57 -15.92 -4.00
N ALA A 389 -13.26 -15.24 -4.93
CA ALA A 389 -14.27 -15.85 -5.79
C ALA A 389 -13.72 -16.67 -6.98
N MET A 390 -12.39 -16.79 -7.08
CA MET A 390 -11.67 -17.47 -8.15
C MET A 390 -10.71 -18.52 -7.57
N PRO A 391 -11.21 -19.67 -7.09
CA PRO A 391 -10.41 -20.68 -6.38
C PRO A 391 -9.29 -21.32 -7.20
N LYS A 392 -9.26 -21.13 -8.53
CA LYS A 392 -8.24 -21.70 -9.42
C LYS A 392 -7.32 -20.63 -10.01
N THR A 393 -7.31 -19.43 -9.43
CA THR A 393 -6.56 -18.29 -9.95
C THR A 393 -5.87 -17.55 -8.80
N ASN A 394 -4.58 -17.25 -8.98
CA ASN A 394 -3.83 -16.45 -8.01
C ASN A 394 -4.40 -15.04 -7.91
N GLN A 395 -4.49 -14.50 -6.69
CA GLN A 395 -4.99 -13.15 -6.45
C GLN A 395 -4.13 -12.41 -5.44
N VAL A 396 -3.94 -11.11 -5.67
CA VAL A 396 -3.35 -10.17 -4.71
C VAL A 396 -4.31 -8.98 -4.55
N ILE A 397 -4.39 -8.45 -3.34
CA ILE A 397 -5.17 -7.24 -3.06
C ILE A 397 -4.36 -5.99 -3.41
N GLU A 398 -4.97 -5.01 -4.05
CA GLU A 398 -4.40 -3.69 -4.32
C GLU A 398 -5.00 -2.64 -3.39
N PHE A 399 -4.15 -1.94 -2.65
CA PHE A 399 -4.49 -0.75 -1.86
C PHE A 399 -3.94 0.53 -2.51
N GLN A 400 -4.32 1.69 -1.98
CA GLN A 400 -3.78 2.98 -2.39
C GLN A 400 -3.21 3.71 -1.18
N ILE A 401 -1.89 3.89 -1.13
CA ILE A 401 -1.22 4.67 -0.08
C ILE A 401 -1.30 6.15 -0.44
N ALA A 402 -1.14 6.49 -1.73
CA ALA A 402 -1.38 7.84 -2.23
C ALA A 402 -2.83 8.21 -1.95
N GLN A 403 -3.04 9.37 -1.32
CA GLN A 403 -4.35 9.72 -0.78
C GLN A 403 -5.27 10.37 -1.83
N GLU A 404 -5.47 9.75 -2.99
CA GLU A 404 -6.21 10.38 -4.10
C GLU A 404 -7.60 10.89 -3.69
N TYR A 405 -8.39 10.02 -3.07
CA TYR A 405 -9.73 10.34 -2.56
C TYR A 405 -9.74 10.56 -1.04
N THR A 406 -8.61 10.37 -0.37
CA THR A 406 -8.44 10.46 1.09
C THR A 406 -7.60 11.67 1.51
N GLY A 407 -7.65 12.75 0.72
CA GLY A 407 -7.18 14.10 1.12
C GLY A 407 -5.81 14.52 0.60
N GLN A 408 -5.23 13.77 -0.33
CA GLN A 408 -4.06 14.10 -1.15
C GLN A 408 -2.82 14.51 -0.37
N GLN A 409 -2.59 13.91 0.80
CA GLN A 409 -1.53 14.31 1.73
C GLN A 409 -1.58 15.81 2.10
N ARG A 410 -2.73 16.45 1.90
CA ARG A 410 -3.08 17.77 2.44
C ARG A 410 -3.83 17.60 3.77
N HIS A 411 -4.61 16.52 3.85
CA HIS A 411 -5.28 16.08 5.08
C HIS A 411 -4.51 14.89 5.66
N VAL A 412 -4.39 14.83 6.98
CA VAL A 412 -3.98 13.59 7.64
C VAL A 412 -5.09 12.55 7.47
N CYS A 413 -4.73 11.36 6.99
CA CYS A 413 -5.61 10.21 6.88
C CYS A 413 -4.76 8.93 6.99
N TYR A 414 -4.74 8.35 8.18
CA TYR A 414 -4.05 7.09 8.48
C TYR A 414 -4.92 5.93 8.00
N LEU A 415 -4.43 5.19 7.01
CA LEU A 415 -5.24 4.23 6.24
C LEU A 415 -5.22 2.81 6.82
N ILE A 416 -4.35 2.54 7.79
CA ILE A 416 -4.22 1.21 8.40
C ILE A 416 -5.54 0.72 9.02
N PRO A 417 -6.32 1.53 9.76
CA PRO A 417 -7.64 1.13 10.25
C PRO A 417 -8.61 0.74 9.12
N GLN A 418 -8.60 1.45 7.98
CA GLN A 418 -9.42 1.11 6.82
C GLN A 418 -9.02 -0.26 6.25
N TRP A 419 -7.72 -0.46 6.04
CA TRP A 419 -7.21 -1.72 5.48
C TRP A 419 -7.44 -2.90 6.41
N LYS A 420 -7.32 -2.73 7.73
CA LYS A 420 -7.69 -3.77 8.70
C LYS A 420 -9.16 -4.17 8.59
N LYS A 421 -10.10 -3.21 8.51
CA LYS A 421 -11.52 -3.54 8.28
C LYS A 421 -11.74 -4.38 7.01
N ILE A 422 -10.95 -4.16 5.98
CA ILE A 422 -11.03 -4.91 4.71
C ILE A 422 -10.41 -6.29 4.85
N ILE A 423 -9.24 -6.39 5.47
CA ILE A 423 -8.50 -7.64 5.70
C ILE A 423 -9.29 -8.58 6.63
N ASP A 424 -9.95 -8.03 7.64
CA ASP A 424 -10.74 -8.76 8.64
C ASP A 424 -12.13 -9.14 8.12
N PHE A 425 -12.54 -8.66 6.94
CA PHE A 425 -13.85 -8.95 6.36
C PHE A 425 -13.97 -10.45 6.03
N ASP A 426 -14.96 -11.11 6.63
CA ASP A 426 -15.29 -12.49 6.34
C ASP A 426 -16.13 -12.61 5.06
N THR A 427 -15.53 -13.19 4.02
CA THR A 427 -16.19 -13.36 2.72
C THR A 427 -17.26 -14.43 2.73
N GLN A 428 -17.22 -15.37 3.70
CA GLN A 428 -18.12 -16.52 3.81
C GLN A 428 -18.09 -17.47 2.59
N LEU A 429 -17.10 -17.33 1.70
CA LEU A 429 -17.02 -18.10 0.45
C LEU A 429 -16.78 -19.61 0.67
N GLN A 430 -16.09 -19.98 1.74
CA GLN A 430 -15.94 -21.38 2.19
C GLN A 430 -16.54 -21.59 3.61
N GLY A 431 -17.54 -20.77 3.98
CA GLY A 431 -18.12 -20.75 5.32
C GLY A 431 -17.43 -19.75 6.26
N GLU A 432 -17.84 -19.80 7.53
CA GLU A 432 -17.39 -18.87 8.57
C GLU A 432 -15.86 -18.89 8.76
N GLY A 433 -15.28 -17.71 8.94
CA GLY A 433 -13.85 -17.50 9.08
C GLY A 433 -13.09 -17.46 7.76
N THR A 434 -13.74 -17.27 6.61
CA THR A 434 -13.07 -17.12 5.30
C THR A 434 -12.74 -15.65 5.05
N THR A 435 -11.84 -15.10 5.87
CA THR A 435 -11.47 -13.68 5.81
C THR A 435 -10.63 -13.34 4.59
N ILE A 436 -10.61 -12.05 4.21
CA ILE A 436 -9.70 -11.54 3.18
C ILE A 436 -8.24 -11.83 3.55
N GLN A 437 -7.87 -11.71 4.83
CA GLN A 437 -6.56 -12.13 5.35
C GLN A 437 -6.18 -13.54 4.87
N ARG A 438 -7.04 -14.54 5.10
CA ARG A 438 -6.76 -15.92 4.72
C ARG A 438 -6.72 -16.13 3.20
N ILE A 439 -7.45 -15.31 2.44
CA ILE A 439 -7.41 -15.32 0.97
C ILE A 439 -6.05 -14.81 0.48
N VAL A 440 -5.58 -13.68 1.01
CA VAL A 440 -4.31 -13.07 0.60
C VAL A 440 -3.08 -13.79 1.18
N GLU A 441 -3.26 -14.57 2.24
CA GLU A 441 -2.29 -15.58 2.70
C GLU A 441 -2.11 -16.72 1.69
N GLY A 442 -3.15 -17.00 0.89
CA GLY A 442 -3.21 -18.16 0.01
C GLY A 442 -3.78 -19.41 0.69
N ASP A 443 -4.13 -19.34 1.98
CA ASP A 443 -4.58 -20.46 2.81
C ASP A 443 -5.94 -21.03 2.38
N VAL A 444 -6.84 -20.20 1.84
CA VAL A 444 -8.19 -20.63 1.46
C VAL A 444 -8.20 -21.53 0.22
N HIS A 445 -7.33 -21.24 -0.76
CA HIS A 445 -7.33 -21.93 -2.06
C HIS A 445 -6.03 -22.68 -2.35
N GLY A 446 -4.99 -22.53 -1.51
CA GLY A 446 -3.67 -23.09 -1.77
C GLY A 446 -2.92 -22.41 -2.91
N ASN A 447 -3.20 -21.13 -3.16
CA ASN A 447 -2.62 -20.38 -4.27
C ASN A 447 -1.10 -20.20 -4.07
N PRO A 448 -0.27 -20.58 -5.06
CA PRO A 448 1.19 -20.45 -4.98
C PRO A 448 1.69 -19.02 -5.08
N TYR A 449 0.82 -18.06 -5.45
CA TYR A 449 1.11 -16.64 -5.38
C TYR A 449 -0.08 -15.90 -4.78
N SER A 450 0.18 -15.17 -3.71
CA SER A 450 -0.81 -14.42 -2.96
C SER A 450 -0.13 -13.24 -2.24
N GLY A 451 -0.93 -12.28 -1.78
CA GLY A 451 -0.45 -11.18 -0.97
C GLY A 451 -0.98 -9.81 -1.37
N PHE A 452 -0.11 -8.81 -1.29
CA PHE A 452 -0.45 -7.39 -1.27
C PHE A 452 0.29 -6.64 -2.38
N ALA A 453 -0.40 -5.67 -2.95
CA ALA A 453 0.15 -4.59 -3.75
C ALA A 453 -0.42 -3.26 -3.27
N ALA A 454 0.30 -2.16 -3.42
CA ALA A 454 -0.26 -0.85 -3.18
C ALA A 454 0.36 0.25 -4.03
N VAL A 455 -0.46 1.25 -4.39
CA VAL A 455 0.02 2.45 -5.08
C VAL A 455 0.80 3.33 -4.10
N SER A 456 2.04 3.64 -4.45
CA SER A 456 2.98 4.44 -3.67
C SER A 456 2.47 5.86 -3.38
N ASN A 457 2.82 6.42 -2.21
CA ASN A 457 2.56 7.81 -1.87
C ASN A 457 3.80 8.72 -1.92
N ILE A 458 4.93 8.20 -2.42
CA ILE A 458 6.19 8.94 -2.38
C ILE A 458 6.40 9.85 -3.60
N GLY A 459 7.27 10.84 -3.42
CA GLY A 459 7.85 11.65 -4.48
C GLY A 459 9.14 12.30 -4.00
N ASN A 460 9.58 13.33 -4.71
CA ASN A 460 10.87 13.98 -4.47
C ASN A 460 10.84 15.07 -3.37
N ASP A 461 9.72 15.31 -2.69
CA ASP A 461 9.68 16.11 -1.46
C ASP A 461 10.64 15.51 -0.42
N THR A 462 11.30 16.34 0.40
CA THR A 462 12.35 15.86 1.32
C THR A 462 11.84 14.81 2.31
N ASN A 463 10.60 14.94 2.78
CA ASN A 463 9.95 13.98 3.67
C ASN A 463 9.33 12.77 2.94
N TRP A 464 9.58 12.61 1.65
CA TRP A 464 9.04 11.59 0.75
C TRP A 464 7.55 11.64 0.47
N THR A 465 6.70 11.96 1.44
CA THR A 465 5.24 11.71 1.36
C THR A 465 4.38 12.96 1.31
N GLY A 466 4.97 14.15 1.25
CA GLY A 466 4.27 15.44 1.11
C GLY A 466 3.61 15.93 2.40
N HIS A 467 3.00 15.02 3.17
CA HIS A 467 2.63 15.18 4.57
C HIS A 467 3.56 14.31 5.42
N LEU A 468 4.23 14.88 6.43
CA LEU A 468 5.14 14.12 7.28
C LEU A 468 4.46 12.90 7.94
N LEU A 469 3.25 13.08 8.47
CA LEU A 469 2.46 11.98 9.05
C LEU A 469 2.00 10.90 8.02
N ALA A 470 2.04 11.16 6.71
CA ALA A 470 1.68 10.16 5.71
C ALA A 470 2.77 9.10 5.50
N GLN A 471 3.97 9.28 6.07
CA GLN A 471 4.98 8.21 6.16
C GLN A 471 4.43 7.00 6.94
N ALA A 472 3.54 7.22 7.91
CA ALA A 472 2.88 6.16 8.66
C ALA A 472 2.08 5.20 7.77
N ASN A 473 1.53 5.68 6.65
CA ASN A 473 0.79 4.85 5.70
C ASN A 473 1.72 3.91 4.91
N LEU A 474 2.87 4.41 4.43
CA LEU A 474 3.85 3.57 3.74
C LEU A 474 4.47 2.54 4.70
N TYR A 475 4.81 2.99 5.91
CA TYR A 475 5.32 2.10 6.95
C TYR A 475 4.32 1.00 7.29
N GLY A 476 3.10 1.41 7.66
CA GLY A 476 2.07 0.49 8.10
C GLY A 476 1.58 -0.46 7.00
N TYR A 477 1.59 -0.02 5.73
CA TYR A 477 1.38 -0.92 4.59
C TYR A 477 2.37 -2.07 4.61
N GLY A 478 3.67 -1.79 4.73
CA GLY A 478 4.70 -2.83 4.78
C GLY A 478 4.54 -3.75 6.00
N ARG A 479 4.20 -3.19 7.17
CA ARG A 479 3.95 -4.00 8.39
C ARG A 479 2.76 -4.95 8.22
N LEU A 480 1.63 -4.47 7.67
CA LEU A 480 0.47 -5.33 7.38
C LEU A 480 0.77 -6.36 6.29
N ALA A 481 1.50 -5.99 5.25
CA ALA A 481 1.91 -6.92 4.21
C ALA A 481 2.82 -8.03 4.78
N TRP A 482 3.64 -7.72 5.79
CA TRP A 482 4.41 -8.73 6.54
C TRP A 482 3.52 -9.62 7.41
N ASN A 483 2.71 -9.00 8.28
CA ASN A 483 1.79 -9.69 9.18
C ASN A 483 0.47 -8.91 9.32
N PRO A 484 -0.63 -9.39 8.71
CA PRO A 484 -1.94 -8.73 8.76
C PRO A 484 -2.58 -8.72 10.16
N GLU A 485 -2.13 -9.59 11.08
CA GLU A 485 -2.68 -9.67 12.45
C GLU A 485 -2.31 -8.44 13.31
N LEU A 486 -1.26 -7.70 12.95
CA LEU A 486 -0.83 -6.51 13.68
C LEU A 486 -1.95 -5.47 13.78
N SER A 487 -2.15 -4.91 14.97
CA SER A 487 -3.13 -3.84 15.18
C SER A 487 -2.66 -2.52 14.57
N ALA A 488 -3.61 -1.64 14.25
CA ALA A 488 -3.28 -0.32 13.69
C ALA A 488 -2.54 0.56 14.72
N GLU A 489 -2.86 0.37 16.00
CA GLU A 489 -2.27 1.01 17.16
C GLU A 489 -0.83 0.57 17.38
N GLU A 490 -0.54 -0.73 17.33
CA GLU A 490 0.84 -1.25 17.44
C GLU A 490 1.72 -0.70 16.32
N ILE A 491 1.23 -0.71 15.08
CA ILE A 491 1.95 -0.17 13.93
C ILE A 491 2.21 1.34 14.08
N ALA A 492 1.19 2.10 14.50
CA ALA A 492 1.32 3.53 14.71
C ALA A 492 2.32 3.82 15.82
N MET A 493 2.23 3.13 16.96
CA MET A 493 3.14 3.29 18.10
C MET A 493 4.59 3.01 17.71
N GLU A 494 4.82 1.92 16.95
CA GLU A 494 6.14 1.55 16.41
C GLU A 494 6.68 2.67 15.52
N TRP A 495 5.89 3.14 14.55
CA TRP A 495 6.28 4.22 13.63
C TRP A 495 6.57 5.55 14.35
N ILE A 496 5.69 5.96 15.26
CA ILE A 496 5.82 7.23 16.00
C ILE A 496 7.10 7.21 16.82
N THR A 497 7.36 6.10 17.53
CA THR A 497 8.54 5.96 18.38
C THR A 497 9.83 6.04 17.57
N LEU A 498 9.89 5.35 16.43
CA LEU A 498 11.04 5.39 15.54
C LEU A 498 11.26 6.76 14.89
N THR A 499 10.18 7.45 14.55
CA THR A 499 10.22 8.70 13.78
C THR A 499 10.45 9.91 14.68
N PHE A 500 9.75 9.99 15.82
CA PHE A 500 9.72 11.17 16.70
C PHE A 500 10.40 10.95 18.06
N GLY A 501 10.62 9.71 18.47
CA GLY A 501 11.18 9.34 19.77
C GLY A 501 10.13 8.94 20.80
N THR A 502 10.54 8.84 22.07
CA THR A 502 9.77 8.18 23.14
C THR A 502 9.06 9.13 24.10
N ASN A 503 8.93 10.42 23.78
CA ASN A 503 8.19 11.34 24.65
C ASN A 503 6.71 10.95 24.69
N GLU A 504 6.22 10.56 25.85
CA GLU A 504 4.87 10.01 26.05
C GLU A 504 3.75 10.94 25.56
N LEU A 505 3.85 12.25 25.84
CA LEU A 505 2.84 13.23 25.40
C LEU A 505 2.86 13.37 23.88
N LEU A 506 4.04 13.46 23.27
CA LEU A 506 4.18 13.50 21.81
C LEU A 506 3.62 12.24 21.15
N VAL A 507 4.00 11.08 21.68
CA VAL A 507 3.59 9.77 21.17
C VAL A 507 2.07 9.63 21.21
N GLN A 508 1.45 9.88 22.37
CA GLN A 508 0.01 9.76 22.51
C GLN A 508 -0.75 10.77 21.63
N THR A 509 -0.26 12.01 21.54
CA THR A 509 -0.89 13.04 20.69
C THR A 509 -0.89 12.62 19.22
N ILE A 510 0.24 12.11 18.70
CA ILE A 510 0.30 11.66 17.30
C ILE A 510 -0.56 10.41 17.11
N LEU A 511 -0.54 9.46 18.05
CA LEU A 511 -1.36 8.26 17.98
C LEU A 511 -2.84 8.63 17.88
N ASP A 512 -3.32 9.54 18.73
CA ASP A 512 -4.70 10.01 18.72
C ASP A 512 -5.05 10.69 17.39
N ILE A 513 -4.17 11.54 16.85
CA ILE A 513 -4.35 12.15 15.52
C ILE A 513 -4.48 11.08 14.44
N LEU A 514 -3.55 10.12 14.39
CA LEU A 514 -3.55 9.06 13.37
C LEU A 514 -4.81 8.20 13.48
N MET A 515 -5.12 7.65 14.65
CA MET A 515 -6.22 6.71 14.83
C MET A 515 -7.60 7.32 14.53
N ASN A 516 -7.78 8.62 14.75
CA ASN A 516 -9.04 9.30 14.47
C ASN A 516 -9.12 9.87 13.04
N SER A 517 -7.99 10.01 12.34
CA SER A 517 -7.92 10.81 11.10
C SER A 517 -8.81 10.30 9.96
N TRP A 518 -8.89 8.98 9.73
CA TRP A 518 -9.71 8.41 8.66
C TRP A 518 -11.21 8.64 8.88
N GLU A 519 -11.71 8.33 10.08
CA GLU A 519 -13.12 8.54 10.43
C GLU A 519 -13.48 10.03 10.41
N ILE A 520 -12.56 10.91 10.85
CA ILE A 520 -12.71 12.35 10.73
C ILE A 520 -12.84 12.75 9.27
N TYR A 521 -11.94 12.28 8.39
CA TYR A 521 -12.00 12.58 6.96
C TYR A 521 -13.29 12.07 6.31
N GLU A 522 -13.73 10.86 6.65
CA GLU A 522 -15.00 10.31 6.20
C GLU A 522 -16.20 11.17 6.61
N SER A 523 -16.22 11.64 7.87
CA SER A 523 -17.39 12.32 8.43
C SER A 523 -17.80 13.61 7.70
N TYR A 524 -16.85 14.34 7.11
CA TYR A 524 -17.13 15.54 6.30
C TYR A 524 -17.05 15.33 4.79
N THR A 525 -16.88 14.10 4.30
CA THR A 525 -16.85 13.80 2.85
C THR A 525 -18.08 13.02 2.40
N ALA A 526 -17.97 12.11 1.43
CA ALA A 526 -19.13 11.41 0.88
C ALA A 526 -19.81 10.53 1.96
N PRO A 527 -21.13 10.70 2.21
CA PRO A 527 -21.80 10.04 3.33
C PRO A 527 -22.13 8.57 3.04
N LEU A 528 -22.16 7.76 4.10
CA LEU A 528 -22.79 6.42 4.14
C LEU A 528 -22.33 5.51 2.98
N GLY A 529 -21.06 5.59 2.61
CA GLY A 529 -20.41 4.72 1.63
C GLY A 529 -20.71 5.03 0.15
N VAL A 530 -21.44 6.10 -0.19
CA VAL A 530 -21.82 6.39 -1.59
C VAL A 530 -20.61 6.73 -2.49
N GLY A 531 -19.54 7.25 -1.89
CA GLY A 531 -18.31 7.64 -2.59
C GLY A 531 -18.43 8.89 -3.45
N PHE A 532 -17.33 9.25 -4.11
CA PHE A 532 -17.16 10.41 -4.97
C PHE A 532 -17.48 11.73 -4.27
N MET A 533 -18.42 12.52 -4.80
CA MET A 533 -18.65 13.91 -4.42
C MET A 533 -17.39 14.78 -4.47
N VAL A 534 -16.43 14.42 -5.33
CA VAL A 534 -15.16 15.13 -5.54
C VAL A 534 -15.17 15.97 -6.80
N ASN A 535 -14.33 17.00 -6.85
CA ASN A 535 -14.06 17.72 -8.09
C ASN A 535 -13.51 16.78 -9.17
N PRO A 536 -14.02 16.86 -10.42
CA PRO A 536 -13.49 16.09 -11.52
C PRO A 536 -12.01 16.36 -11.81
N ASP A 537 -11.40 15.40 -12.48
CA ASP A 537 -10.01 15.36 -12.94
C ASP A 537 -8.99 15.28 -11.80
N HIS A 538 -8.93 16.28 -10.93
CA HIS A 538 -7.94 16.34 -9.85
C HIS A 538 -8.41 15.74 -8.53
N HIS A 539 -9.70 15.40 -8.39
CA HIS A 539 -10.28 14.61 -7.28
C HIS A 539 -10.16 15.25 -5.88
N TYR A 540 -9.86 16.55 -5.78
CA TYR A 540 -9.69 17.25 -4.51
C TYR A 540 -10.83 18.21 -4.21
N GLY A 541 -11.44 18.07 -3.04
CA GLY A 541 -12.47 18.99 -2.56
C GLY A 541 -13.88 18.68 -3.05
N PRO A 542 -14.90 19.31 -2.43
CA PRO A 542 -16.30 18.95 -2.58
C PRO A 542 -16.90 19.39 -3.90
N ASN A 543 -17.46 18.43 -4.63
CA ASN A 543 -18.34 18.66 -5.76
C ASN A 543 -19.32 17.49 -5.87
N VAL A 544 -20.48 17.63 -5.22
CA VAL A 544 -21.46 16.54 -5.10
C VAL A 544 -21.85 15.98 -6.46
N ASP A 545 -22.31 16.84 -7.38
CA ASP A 545 -22.66 16.45 -8.75
C ASP A 545 -21.46 16.35 -9.71
N GLY A 546 -20.21 16.38 -9.20
CA GLY A 546 -19.00 16.50 -10.01
C GLY A 546 -18.94 15.47 -11.14
N TYR A 547 -19.27 14.21 -10.84
CA TYR A 547 -19.33 13.13 -11.81
C TYR A 547 -20.74 12.57 -12.08
N GLU A 548 -21.78 13.14 -11.48
CA GLU A 548 -23.15 12.59 -11.48
C GLU A 548 -23.75 12.43 -12.89
N TYR A 549 -23.37 13.30 -13.82
CA TYR A 549 -23.82 13.26 -15.22
C TYR A 549 -22.69 12.93 -16.20
N SER A 550 -21.61 12.34 -15.69
CA SER A 550 -20.42 11.97 -16.47
C SER A 550 -20.54 10.55 -17.05
N MET A 551 -19.48 10.09 -17.72
CA MET A 551 -19.41 8.77 -18.38
C MET A 551 -18.76 7.66 -17.55
N TRP A 552 -18.43 7.94 -16.28
CA TRP A 552 -17.53 7.11 -15.49
C TRP A 552 -18.21 6.04 -14.64
N GLY A 553 -19.55 5.99 -14.59
CA GLY A 553 -20.28 5.00 -13.79
C GLY A 553 -20.27 5.28 -12.28
N THR A 554 -20.27 6.54 -11.89
CA THR A 554 -19.95 7.02 -10.53
C THR A 554 -21.04 7.96 -10.02
N TYR A 555 -22.22 7.39 -9.79
CA TYR A 555 -23.45 8.16 -9.56
C TYR A 555 -23.97 7.92 -8.14
N HIS A 556 -24.53 8.95 -7.52
CA HIS A 556 -25.20 8.89 -6.22
C HIS A 556 -26.73 9.06 -6.35
N PHE A 557 -27.24 9.46 -7.51
CA PHE A 557 -28.66 9.57 -7.83
C PHE A 557 -29.48 10.44 -6.87
N ALA A 558 -28.88 11.50 -6.31
CA ALA A 558 -29.58 12.38 -5.38
C ALA A 558 -30.66 13.20 -6.07
N ASP A 559 -31.91 13.09 -5.61
CA ASP A 559 -33.05 13.89 -6.07
C ASP A 559 -33.72 14.63 -4.90
N CYS A 560 -34.95 15.11 -5.07
CA CYS A 560 -35.66 15.83 -4.02
C CYS A 560 -36.33 14.92 -2.96
N TYR A 561 -36.27 13.60 -3.13
CA TYR A 561 -36.84 12.61 -2.22
C TYR A 561 -35.78 11.79 -1.51
N GLY A 562 -34.70 11.44 -2.21
CA GLY A 562 -33.71 10.49 -1.70
C GLY A 562 -32.36 10.54 -2.41
N VAL A 563 -31.49 9.60 -2.02
CA VAL A 563 -30.12 9.45 -2.50
C VAL A 563 -29.68 7.98 -2.35
N GLY A 564 -28.65 7.59 -3.09
CA GLY A 564 -28.02 6.28 -3.03
C GLY A 564 -28.22 5.47 -4.30
N VAL A 565 -27.53 4.33 -4.39
CA VAL A 565 -27.58 3.45 -5.56
C VAL A 565 -28.31 2.17 -5.18
N ASP A 566 -29.41 1.85 -5.86
CA ASP A 566 -30.10 0.58 -5.67
C ASP A 566 -29.30 -0.56 -6.32
N ARG A 567 -28.57 -1.31 -5.49
CA ARG A 567 -27.74 -2.45 -5.87
C ARG A 567 -28.35 -3.79 -5.47
N THR A 568 -29.60 -3.77 -5.00
CA THR A 568 -30.33 -4.97 -4.59
C THR A 568 -30.68 -5.85 -5.80
N THR A 569 -30.89 -7.13 -5.57
CA THR A 569 -31.42 -8.06 -6.58
C THR A 569 -32.89 -7.84 -6.86
N ALA A 570 -33.65 -7.37 -5.86
CA ALA A 570 -35.09 -7.19 -5.97
C ALA A 570 -35.49 -6.09 -6.98
N THR A 571 -34.80 -4.95 -6.95
CA THR A 571 -35.19 -3.76 -7.73
C THR A 571 -34.01 -3.03 -8.39
N GLY A 572 -32.78 -3.36 -8.01
CA GLY A 572 -31.58 -2.65 -8.43
C GLY A 572 -30.75 -3.36 -9.49
N THR A 573 -29.43 -3.12 -9.43
CA THR A 573 -28.42 -3.70 -10.33
C THR A 573 -28.07 -5.16 -10.01
N GLY A 574 -28.57 -5.68 -8.88
CA GLY A 574 -28.27 -7.01 -8.38
C GLY A 574 -26.83 -7.25 -7.96
N TYR A 575 -26.02 -6.20 -7.75
CA TYR A 575 -24.62 -6.33 -7.33
C TYR A 575 -24.45 -7.14 -6.04
N THR A 576 -25.40 -7.06 -5.11
CA THR A 576 -25.41 -7.88 -3.88
C THR A 576 -25.28 -9.39 -4.17
N SER A 577 -25.77 -9.87 -5.32
CA SER A 577 -25.69 -11.28 -5.71
C SER A 577 -24.28 -11.78 -6.00
N GLN A 578 -23.27 -10.90 -6.09
CA GLN A 578 -21.87 -11.28 -6.29
C GLN A 578 -21.20 -11.74 -4.98
N TYR A 579 -21.80 -11.45 -3.83
CA TYR A 579 -21.31 -11.92 -2.53
C TYR A 579 -21.82 -13.31 -2.17
N ALA A 580 -21.11 -13.98 -1.25
CA ALA A 580 -21.63 -15.18 -0.60
C ALA A 580 -22.96 -14.87 0.11
N ARG A 581 -23.82 -15.88 0.22
CA ARG A 581 -25.22 -15.74 0.66
C ARG A 581 -25.41 -14.88 1.92
N ILE A 582 -24.60 -15.08 2.96
CA ILE A 582 -24.73 -14.34 4.23
C ILE A 582 -24.48 -12.84 4.04
N ASN A 583 -23.41 -12.49 3.33
CA ASN A 583 -23.08 -11.10 3.01
C ASN A 583 -24.09 -10.49 2.03
N MET A 584 -24.55 -11.28 1.05
CA MET A 584 -25.62 -10.88 0.14
C MET A 584 -26.89 -10.54 0.91
N GLU A 585 -27.38 -11.43 1.79
CA GLU A 585 -28.59 -11.20 2.59
C GLU A 585 -28.45 -9.97 3.51
N MET A 586 -27.27 -9.77 4.11
CA MET A 586 -26.96 -8.60 4.94
C MET A 586 -27.09 -7.30 4.15
N TYR A 587 -26.47 -7.21 2.97
CA TYR A 587 -26.48 -6.00 2.15
C TYR A 587 -27.79 -5.82 1.38
N GLU A 588 -28.51 -6.89 1.04
CA GLU A 588 -29.77 -6.88 0.29
C GLU A 588 -30.93 -6.26 1.09
N SER A 589 -30.92 -6.40 2.42
CA SER A 589 -31.99 -5.91 3.28
C SER A 589 -31.68 -4.54 3.85
N LEU A 590 -32.63 -3.60 3.74
CA LEU A 590 -32.58 -2.30 4.40
C LEU A 590 -32.50 -2.40 5.93
N GLU A 591 -32.98 -3.49 6.53
CA GLU A 591 -32.96 -3.66 7.99
C GLU A 591 -31.57 -4.07 8.51
N SER A 592 -30.79 -4.80 7.72
CA SER A 592 -29.48 -5.35 8.14
C SER A 592 -28.28 -4.71 7.46
N CYS A 593 -28.48 -3.92 6.39
CA CYS A 593 -27.39 -3.25 5.69
C CYS A 593 -26.72 -2.22 6.63
N PRO A 594 -25.41 -2.32 6.91
CA PRO A 594 -24.73 -1.39 7.81
C PRO A 594 -24.87 0.06 7.34
N ASP A 595 -25.16 0.97 8.28
CA ASP A 595 -25.33 2.40 8.01
C ASP A 595 -24.18 2.96 7.13
N GLU A 596 -22.92 2.60 7.44
CA GLU A 596 -21.76 3.12 6.73
C GLU A 596 -21.64 2.69 5.26
N LEU A 597 -22.45 1.74 4.80
CA LEU A 597 -22.52 1.27 3.41
C LEU A 597 -23.92 1.39 2.82
N LEU A 598 -24.88 1.98 3.53
CA LEU A 598 -26.28 2.01 3.13
C LEU A 598 -26.46 2.63 1.75
N LEU A 599 -25.86 3.79 1.48
CA LEU A 599 -26.04 4.51 0.21
C LEU A 599 -25.23 3.89 -0.94
N PHE A 600 -24.29 2.98 -0.62
CA PHE A 600 -23.68 2.13 -1.62
C PHE A 600 -24.66 1.07 -2.12
N PHE A 601 -25.49 0.48 -1.25
CA PHE A 601 -26.34 -0.65 -1.61
C PHE A 601 -27.80 -0.29 -1.91
N HIS A 602 -28.28 0.83 -1.36
CA HIS A 602 -29.69 1.21 -1.42
C HIS A 602 -29.87 2.64 -1.90
N HIS A 603 -30.94 2.86 -2.67
CA HIS A 603 -31.51 4.18 -2.86
C HIS A 603 -32.64 4.38 -1.85
N VAL A 604 -32.50 5.35 -0.93
CA VAL A 604 -33.45 5.56 0.17
C VAL A 604 -33.94 6.99 0.24
N LEU A 605 -35.13 7.17 0.82
CA LEU A 605 -35.64 8.49 1.17
C LEU A 605 -34.73 9.18 2.20
N TYR A 606 -34.63 10.51 2.12
CA TYR A 606 -33.91 11.31 3.11
C TYR A 606 -34.40 11.10 4.56
N THR A 607 -35.67 10.70 4.72
CA THR A 607 -36.30 10.42 6.02
C THR A 607 -36.14 8.98 6.50
N HIS A 608 -35.44 8.12 5.75
CA HIS A 608 -35.12 6.77 6.23
C HIS A 608 -34.31 6.86 7.51
N VAL A 609 -34.66 6.07 8.52
CA VAL A 609 -34.03 6.07 9.84
C VAL A 609 -32.96 5.00 9.89
N LEU A 610 -31.74 5.44 10.09
CA LEU A 610 -30.53 4.63 10.25
C LEU A 610 -30.55 3.81 11.57
N HIS A 611 -29.66 2.84 11.71
CA HIS A 611 -29.49 2.11 12.99
C HIS A 611 -29.12 3.04 14.14
N SER A 612 -28.40 4.14 13.85
CA SER A 612 -28.13 5.21 14.80
C SER A 612 -29.38 5.96 15.33
N GLY A 613 -30.55 5.75 14.73
CA GLY A 613 -31.80 6.46 15.06
C GLY A 613 -31.95 7.83 14.39
N LYS A 614 -30.91 8.31 13.68
CA LYS A 614 -30.96 9.53 12.87
C LYS A 614 -31.58 9.23 11.51
N THR A 615 -32.25 10.21 10.91
CA THR A 615 -32.58 10.10 9.48
C THR A 615 -31.33 10.23 8.62
N VAL A 616 -31.33 9.70 7.40
CA VAL A 616 -30.23 9.86 6.44
C VAL A 616 -29.82 11.33 6.30
N ILE A 617 -30.77 12.24 6.11
CA ILE A 617 -30.47 13.67 5.96
C ILE A 617 -29.90 14.31 7.23
N GLN A 618 -30.43 13.93 8.41
CA GLN A 618 -29.90 14.45 9.66
C GLN A 618 -28.50 13.89 9.97
N HIS A 619 -28.24 12.63 9.62
CA HIS A 619 -26.91 12.05 9.70
C HIS A 619 -25.93 12.82 8.82
N ILE A 620 -26.27 13.10 7.55
CA ILE A 620 -25.45 13.91 6.66
C ILE A 620 -25.11 15.24 7.33
N TYR A 621 -26.09 16.00 7.81
CA TYR A 621 -25.78 17.27 8.48
C TYR A 621 -24.88 17.10 9.70
N ASP A 622 -25.22 16.15 10.59
CA ASP A 622 -24.50 15.91 11.83
C ASP A 622 -23.04 15.57 11.59
N THR A 623 -22.74 14.60 10.73
CA THR A 623 -21.35 14.17 10.49
C THR A 623 -20.52 15.28 9.85
N HIS A 624 -21.11 16.09 8.98
CA HIS A 624 -20.39 17.17 8.32
C HIS A 624 -20.05 18.31 9.29
N PHE A 625 -20.97 18.66 10.19
CA PHE A 625 -20.67 19.62 11.26
C PHE A 625 -19.65 19.05 12.24
N GLU A 626 -19.90 17.86 12.79
CA GLU A 626 -19.03 17.21 13.77
C GLU A 626 -17.63 16.95 13.19
N GLY A 627 -17.54 16.53 11.93
CA GLY A 627 -16.31 16.28 11.21
C GLY A 627 -15.43 17.50 11.03
N ALA A 628 -16.03 18.63 10.64
CA ALA A 628 -15.31 19.90 10.53
C ALA A 628 -14.76 20.37 11.88
N GLU A 629 -15.53 20.21 12.97
CA GLU A 629 -15.07 20.54 14.33
C GLU A 629 -13.96 19.57 14.80
N ARG A 630 -14.10 18.27 14.55
CA ARG A 630 -13.07 17.28 14.87
C ARG A 630 -11.77 17.53 14.09
N ALA A 631 -11.86 17.96 12.83
CA ALA A 631 -10.70 18.35 12.02
C ALA A 631 -9.96 19.56 12.63
N ALA A 632 -10.69 20.57 13.12
CA ALA A 632 -10.11 21.69 13.87
C ALA A 632 -9.41 21.22 15.17
N GLY A 633 -10.02 20.23 15.85
CA GLY A 633 -9.46 19.60 17.05
C GLY A 633 -8.10 18.92 16.81
N LEU A 634 -7.82 18.41 15.61
CA LEU A 634 -6.51 17.83 15.27
C LEU A 634 -5.39 18.86 15.35
N LEU A 635 -5.64 20.09 14.84
CA LEU A 635 -4.68 21.18 14.93
C LEU A 635 -4.47 21.62 16.38
N ASP A 636 -5.54 21.65 17.19
CA ASP A 636 -5.44 22.00 18.60
C ASP A 636 -4.67 20.95 19.40
N ALA A 637 -4.85 19.66 19.10
CA ALA A 637 -4.03 18.59 19.66
C ALA A 637 -2.55 18.76 19.28
N TRP A 638 -2.24 19.04 18.00
CA TRP A 638 -0.87 19.26 17.54
C TRP A 638 -0.19 20.45 18.23
N LYS A 639 -0.93 21.52 18.59
CA LYS A 639 -0.38 22.64 19.34
C LYS A 639 0.18 22.25 20.72
N LEU A 640 -0.31 21.17 21.34
CA LEU A 640 0.13 20.72 22.66
C LEU A 640 1.57 20.19 22.67
N VAL A 641 2.08 19.73 21.51
CA VAL A 641 3.41 19.13 21.40
C VAL A 641 4.47 20.08 20.84
N LYS A 642 4.15 21.38 20.75
CA LYS A 642 5.10 22.40 20.32
C LYS A 642 6.36 22.38 21.18
N GLY A 643 7.53 22.38 20.53
CA GLY A 643 8.83 22.31 21.20
C GLY A 643 9.27 20.89 21.59
N GLN A 644 8.45 19.86 21.34
CA GLN A 644 8.84 18.45 21.48
C GLN A 644 9.23 17.81 20.13
N VAL A 645 8.91 18.49 19.04
CA VAL A 645 9.27 18.15 17.66
C VAL A 645 10.22 19.24 17.16
N ASP A 646 11.10 18.89 16.22
CA ASP A 646 11.90 19.89 15.50
C ASP A 646 10.98 20.96 14.88
N GLU A 647 11.40 22.22 14.88
CA GLU A 647 10.55 23.35 14.48
C GLU A 647 10.09 23.25 13.01
N GLU A 648 10.94 22.74 12.12
CA GLU A 648 10.59 22.58 10.70
C GLU A 648 9.51 21.51 10.52
N ALA A 649 9.69 20.33 11.14
CA ALA A 649 8.70 19.27 11.18
C ALA A 649 7.38 19.72 11.85
N TYR A 650 7.49 20.46 12.96
CA TYR A 650 6.34 20.98 13.69
C TYR A 650 5.51 21.91 12.81
N GLN A 651 6.16 22.88 12.18
CA GLN A 651 5.50 23.88 11.34
C GLN A 651 4.87 23.23 10.11
N HIS A 652 5.57 22.30 9.47
CA HIS A 652 5.04 21.56 8.32
C HIS A 652 3.72 20.85 8.64
N VAL A 653 3.66 20.10 9.74
CA VAL A 653 2.42 19.41 10.15
C VAL A 653 1.34 20.41 10.57
N ALA A 654 1.71 21.48 11.29
CA ALA A 654 0.75 22.51 11.71
C ALA A 654 0.09 23.21 10.51
N ASP A 655 0.86 23.52 9.46
CA ASP A 655 0.36 24.16 8.24
C ASP A 655 -0.64 23.25 7.51
N ARG A 656 -0.32 21.95 7.38
CA ARG A 656 -1.24 20.95 6.79
C ARG A 656 -2.52 20.80 7.58
N LEU A 657 -2.45 20.72 8.91
CA LEU A 657 -3.63 20.60 9.76
C LEU A 657 -4.50 21.88 9.76
N ALA A 658 -3.87 23.05 9.65
CA ALA A 658 -4.60 24.31 9.46
C ALA A 658 -5.32 24.36 8.11
N GLU A 659 -4.67 23.90 7.06
CA GLU A 659 -5.27 23.77 5.74
C GLU A 659 -6.46 22.79 5.73
N GLN A 660 -6.28 21.61 6.35
CA GLN A 660 -7.36 20.62 6.54
C GLN A 660 -8.53 21.19 7.33
N THR A 661 -8.27 22.01 8.36
CA THR A 661 -9.32 22.66 9.16
C THR A 661 -10.20 23.57 8.30
N GLU A 662 -9.60 24.40 7.44
CA GLU A 662 -10.37 25.28 6.56
C GLU A 662 -11.06 24.50 5.44
N HIS A 663 -10.40 23.50 4.86
CA HIS A 663 -11.00 22.71 3.78
C HIS A 663 -12.14 21.80 4.26
N ALA A 664 -12.08 21.30 5.51
CA ALA A 664 -13.19 20.54 6.10
C ALA A 664 -14.46 21.40 6.26
N LYS A 665 -14.33 22.73 6.49
CA LYS A 665 -15.48 23.66 6.50
C LYS A 665 -16.09 23.80 5.10
N GLU A 666 -15.27 23.89 4.05
CA GLU A 666 -15.73 23.94 2.67
C GLU A 666 -16.50 22.66 2.31
N TRP A 667 -15.95 21.49 2.64
CA TRP A 667 -16.63 20.20 2.51
C TRP A 667 -17.99 20.16 3.21
N ARG A 668 -18.02 20.52 4.49
CA ARG A 668 -19.25 20.63 5.28
C ARG A 668 -20.29 21.51 4.61
N ASP A 669 -19.91 22.75 4.30
CA ASP A 669 -20.85 23.76 3.81
C ASP A 669 -21.39 23.38 2.42
N ARG A 670 -20.54 22.85 1.54
CA ARG A 670 -20.93 22.44 0.19
C ARG A 670 -21.88 21.24 0.20
N ILE A 671 -21.60 20.23 1.01
CA ILE A 671 -22.46 19.05 1.11
C ILE A 671 -23.78 19.40 1.81
N ASN A 672 -23.74 20.06 2.97
CA ASN A 672 -24.96 20.43 3.71
C ASN A 672 -25.87 21.33 2.86
N THR A 673 -25.30 22.32 2.18
CA THR A 673 -26.06 23.22 1.29
C THR A 673 -26.68 22.46 0.12
N TYR A 674 -25.93 21.53 -0.50
CA TYR A 674 -26.45 20.72 -1.59
C TYR A 674 -27.67 19.90 -1.14
N PHE A 675 -27.53 19.17 -0.04
CA PHE A 675 -28.60 18.29 0.45
C PHE A 675 -29.78 19.06 1.04
N LEU A 676 -29.58 20.26 1.62
CA LEU A 676 -30.68 21.15 2.00
C LEU A 676 -31.47 21.62 0.77
N ARG A 677 -30.78 22.05 -0.29
CA ARG A 677 -31.42 22.51 -1.53
C ARG A 677 -32.18 21.40 -2.24
N LYS A 678 -31.71 20.15 -2.16
CA LYS A 678 -32.37 18.98 -2.73
C LYS A 678 -33.56 18.54 -1.88
N SER A 679 -33.35 18.28 -0.58
CA SER A 679 -34.35 17.67 0.29
C SER A 679 -35.41 18.64 0.81
N GLY A 680 -35.07 19.93 0.97
CA GLY A 680 -35.92 20.90 1.67
C GLY A 680 -36.09 20.64 3.18
N ILE A 681 -35.34 19.70 3.76
CA ILE A 681 -35.43 19.32 5.17
C ILE A 681 -34.39 20.11 5.96
N ALA A 682 -34.86 20.92 6.91
CA ALA A 682 -33.99 21.73 7.77
C ALA A 682 -33.21 20.88 8.79
N ASP A 683 -32.04 21.37 9.17
CA ASP A 683 -31.25 20.79 10.27
C ASP A 683 -32.01 20.84 11.59
N GLN A 684 -32.10 19.71 12.29
CA GLN A 684 -32.80 19.58 13.58
C GLN A 684 -32.24 20.52 14.66
N TRP A 685 -30.95 20.85 14.60
CA TRP A 685 -30.26 21.69 15.59
C TRP A 685 -30.25 23.17 15.23
N GLY A 686 -30.80 23.55 14.06
CA GLY A 686 -30.80 24.94 13.60
C GLY A 686 -29.40 25.52 13.36
N ARG A 687 -28.40 24.68 13.08
CA ARG A 687 -27.06 25.13 12.69
C ARG A 687 -27.11 25.81 11.33
N THR A 688 -26.12 26.65 11.05
CA THR A 688 -26.10 27.45 9.82
C THR A 688 -25.76 26.59 8.60
N ILE A 689 -26.71 26.47 7.67
CA ILE A 689 -26.53 25.92 6.32
C ILE A 689 -26.86 27.05 5.33
N TYR A 690 -25.99 27.28 4.34
CA TYR A 690 -26.00 28.48 3.49
C TYR A 690 -26.91 28.43 2.25
#